data_AF-A0AAN7JE55-F1
#
_entry.id   AF-A0AAN7JE55-F1
#
_cell.length_a   1.000
_cell.length_b   1.000
_cell.length_c   1.000
_cell.angle_alpha   90.00
_cell.angle_beta   90.00
_cell.angle_gamma   90.00
#
_symmetry.space_group_name_H-M   'P 1'
#
loop_
_entity.id
_entity.type
_entity.pdbx_description
1 polymer ?
#
loop_
_entity_poly.entity_id
_entity_poly.type
_entity_poly.pdbx_seq_one_letter_code
_entity_poly.pdbx_strand_id
1 'polypeptide(L)'
;MASIFIQLSLSFLLLLLTSPFLCATYANNHLHFSPKQQAEKLIRSLNLFPKDSINIATHDPSFVAPKILEKSFSLTSLNHSGTSVEDFGHHAGYYSLPHSKAARLFYLFFESRNNRNDPVVMWLTGGPGCGSELALFYENGPFHIANNLSLVWNDYGWDMASNLLYVDQPVGTGFSYSTDESDFRHDEGGVSNDLYDFVQAFFKKHPQFAKNDFYITGESYAGHYIPAFATRVHQGNKAKEGIHINLKGLAIGNGLTNPEIQYKAYTDYALEMKLIDSSDYNRINLDIPQCEQAAKKCGTGGENDCVTAYDICSDIFNQILSIAGDINYYDIRKGCTGELCYDYSNTETFLNKKSVRDALGVGDRKFISCSSDVYNAMQNDWMRNLEVGIPALLEDGIKVLVYAGEYDLICNWLGNSRWVQAMEWSGQEQYGAAPTVPFVVDGAEAGLLKSHGPLTFLKVHDAGHMVPMDQPKASLQMLGSWMQGKLTKSEAEDRLIRSLNLFPTDSINIASPDPSFVAQKIVEKSFCFPSLNNSGVSVEDLGHHAGYYSLPHSKAARMFYLFFESRNKKKDPVVIWLTGGPGCGSEMALFFENGPFHITNNLSLEWNNYGWDMASNIMFVDQPTGTGFSYTANNTSDIRIDEVGISNDLYDFLQAFFKEHPQFAKNKFYITGESYAGHFIPALAARIHQGNKAKEGIHIELKGFAIGNGLTNPEIQFRSYTDYALEMKLLNNDDYNWVNKMKLPQCEQAVKECGTYGGKACNTSYYTCTELFGQILRMNAGINPYDIRKKCMTTDSDCYDFSTMVKFLNEELVRNALGVGNITFVSCSGPVYEAMRTDWAKNLAVGIPALLEDGIKVLVYAGEYDFMCNWLGNSRWVQALEWSGQKQYEASPTVPFVVDGAEAGLLKSHGPLTFLKVRDAGHLVPMDQPNVSLQMLRRWMKGKLTKSKAKHRGSPK
;
A
#
# COMPACT_ATOMS: atom_id res chain seq x y z
N MET A 1 -22.37 -97.85 11.60
CA MET A 1 -22.10 -97.26 12.93
C MET A 1 -20.95 -96.29 12.79
N ALA A 2 -21.14 -95.10 13.33
CA ALA A 2 -20.16 -94.06 13.69
C ALA A 2 -19.24 -93.50 12.59
N SER A 3 -19.48 -92.22 12.28
CA SER A 3 -18.77 -91.35 11.36
C SER A 3 -17.33 -91.06 11.78
N ILE A 4 -16.42 -91.20 10.82
CA ILE A 4 -15.15 -90.47 10.70
C ILE A 4 -15.02 -90.14 9.21
N PHE A 5 -14.29 -89.06 8.88
CA PHE A 5 -13.91 -88.57 7.54
C PHE A 5 -14.79 -87.41 7.00
N ILE A 6 -14.29 -86.44 6.22
CA ILE A 6 -13.21 -86.52 5.22
C ILE A 6 -12.62 -85.12 4.98
N GLN A 7 -11.34 -85.13 4.60
CA GLN A 7 -10.62 -84.04 3.94
C GLN A 7 -10.48 -84.42 2.45
N LEU A 8 -10.38 -83.40 1.59
CA LEU A 8 -9.78 -83.41 0.24
C LEU A 8 -10.60 -83.83 -1.02
N SER A 9 -10.70 -82.83 -1.90
CA SER A 9 -10.24 -82.80 -3.31
C SER A 9 -11.14 -83.23 -4.49
N LEU A 10 -11.47 -82.20 -5.29
CA LEU A 10 -11.29 -82.03 -6.74
C LEU A 10 -12.18 -82.79 -7.78
N SER A 11 -12.85 -81.96 -8.60
CA SER A 11 -12.75 -81.88 -10.09
C SER A 11 -13.89 -82.34 -11.00
N PHE A 12 -14.23 -81.42 -11.94
CA PHE A 12 -14.56 -81.63 -13.38
C PHE A 12 -15.91 -82.34 -13.73
N LEU A 13 -16.74 -81.96 -14.72
CA LEU A 13 -16.66 -81.10 -15.91
C LEU A 13 -18.03 -81.09 -16.68
N LEU A 14 -18.34 -79.99 -17.42
CA LEU A 14 -19.20 -79.85 -18.65
C LEU A 14 -20.76 -79.96 -18.49
N LEU A 15 -21.68 -79.17 -19.08
CA LEU A 15 -21.83 -78.50 -20.40
C LEU A 15 -23.11 -77.57 -20.45
N LEU A 16 -23.01 -76.34 -21.00
CA LEU A 16 -23.92 -75.53 -21.92
C LEU A 16 -25.48 -75.51 -21.71
N LEU A 17 -26.31 -74.45 -21.83
CA LEU A 17 -26.41 -73.05 -22.35
C LEU A 17 -27.57 -72.35 -21.55
N THR A 18 -27.64 -71.04 -21.23
CA THR A 18 -27.93 -69.84 -22.07
C THR A 18 -27.79 -68.54 -21.24
N SER A 19 -27.25 -67.46 -21.82
CA SER A 19 -27.12 -66.07 -21.29
C SER A 19 -28.33 -65.19 -21.73
N PRO A 20 -28.53 -63.88 -21.35
CA PRO A 20 -27.62 -62.87 -20.75
C PRO A 20 -28.19 -62.16 -19.49
N PHE A 21 -27.44 -61.64 -18.51
CA PHE A 21 -26.49 -60.52 -18.53
C PHE A 21 -25.58 -60.62 -17.27
N LEU A 22 -24.26 -60.49 -17.47
CA LEU A 22 -23.20 -60.31 -16.45
C LEU A 22 -23.13 -58.81 -16.07
N CYS A 23 -22.76 -58.37 -14.86
CA CYS A 23 -21.54 -58.63 -14.08
C CYS A 23 -21.86 -58.46 -12.58
N ALA A 24 -21.65 -59.47 -11.72
CA ALA A 24 -20.38 -59.80 -11.05
C ALA A 24 -19.93 -58.74 -10.02
N THR A 25 -20.38 -58.94 -8.78
CA THR A 25 -19.86 -58.36 -7.55
C THR A 25 -18.46 -58.92 -7.27
N TYR A 26 -17.44 -58.07 -7.39
CA TYR A 26 -16.11 -58.36 -6.82
C TYR A 26 -16.13 -57.94 -5.36
N ALA A 27 -15.99 -58.92 -4.46
CA ALA A 27 -15.68 -58.69 -3.06
C ALA A 27 -14.24 -58.16 -2.95
N ASN A 28 -14.08 -56.92 -2.51
CA ASN A 28 -12.80 -56.42 -2.03
C ASN A 28 -12.81 -56.50 -0.49
N ASN A 29 -11.88 -57.30 0.05
CA ASN A 29 -11.55 -57.32 1.46
C ASN A 29 -10.98 -55.95 1.86
N HIS A 30 -11.81 -55.08 2.43
CA HIS A 30 -11.33 -53.94 3.20
C HIS A 30 -10.95 -54.43 4.61
N LEU A 31 -9.65 -54.45 4.89
CA LEU A 31 -9.12 -54.54 6.25
C LEU A 31 -9.55 -53.27 7.01
N HIS A 32 -10.60 -53.37 7.80
CA HIS A 32 -10.92 -52.37 8.82
C HIS A 32 -9.82 -52.41 9.89
N PHE A 33 -8.95 -51.41 9.89
CA PHE A 33 -8.15 -51.09 11.07
C PHE A 33 -8.97 -50.13 11.93
N SER A 34 -8.96 -50.31 13.25
CA SER A 34 -9.56 -49.32 14.15
C SER A 34 -8.76 -48.02 14.11
N PRO A 35 -9.36 -46.85 14.38
CA PRO A 35 -8.66 -45.56 14.43
C PRO A 35 -7.42 -45.61 15.34
N LYS A 36 -7.50 -46.38 16.43
CA LYS A 36 -6.38 -46.64 17.33
C LYS A 36 -5.23 -47.43 16.67
N GLN A 37 -5.52 -48.40 15.81
CA GLN A 37 -4.49 -49.19 15.11
C GLN A 37 -3.92 -48.47 13.88
N GLN A 38 -4.69 -47.61 13.22
CA GLN A 38 -4.17 -46.72 12.19
C GLN A 38 -3.29 -45.63 12.80
N ALA A 39 -3.71 -45.03 13.91
CA ALA A 39 -2.87 -44.13 14.70
C ALA A 39 -1.62 -44.86 15.23
N GLU A 40 -1.72 -46.03 15.85
CA GLU A 40 -0.56 -46.79 16.35
C GLU A 40 0.38 -47.26 15.23
N LYS A 41 -0.10 -47.48 14.00
CA LYS A 41 0.71 -47.92 12.86
C LYS A 41 1.33 -46.74 12.11
N LEU A 42 0.67 -45.57 12.09
CA LEU A 42 1.28 -44.29 11.75
C LEU A 42 2.38 -43.99 12.79
N ILE A 43 2.04 -43.97 14.08
CA ILE A 43 2.93 -43.70 15.23
C ILE A 43 4.12 -44.68 15.33
N ARG A 44 3.97 -45.98 14.97
CA ARG A 44 5.10 -46.93 14.95
C ARG A 44 5.98 -46.85 13.69
N SER A 45 5.53 -46.16 12.64
CA SER A 45 6.28 -45.99 11.39
C SER A 45 7.11 -44.70 11.34
N LEU A 46 6.84 -43.76 12.27
CA LEU A 46 7.49 -42.45 12.43
C LEU A 46 8.71 -42.56 13.34
N ASN A 47 9.82 -43.08 12.83
CA ASN A 47 11.05 -43.28 13.59
C ASN A 47 11.77 -41.94 13.95
N LEU A 48 11.03 -40.94 14.42
CA LEU A 48 11.48 -39.68 15.00
C LEU A 48 11.06 -39.63 16.49
N PHE A 49 11.86 -40.27 17.34
CA PHE A 49 11.87 -39.96 18.78
C PHE A 49 12.77 -38.73 19.02
N PRO A 50 12.31 -37.66 19.68
CA PRO A 50 13.05 -37.12 20.81
C PRO A 50 13.01 -38.14 21.95
N LYS A 51 14.08 -38.21 22.74
CA LYS A 51 14.21 -39.19 23.84
C LYS A 51 13.12 -39.08 24.92
N ASP A 52 12.40 -37.95 24.96
CA ASP A 52 11.35 -37.63 25.91
C ASP A 52 10.20 -36.96 25.15
N SER A 53 8.96 -37.36 25.43
CA SER A 53 7.72 -36.89 24.79
C SER A 53 7.29 -35.48 25.25
N ILE A 54 7.98 -34.92 26.25
CA ILE A 54 7.58 -33.71 26.96
C ILE A 54 8.82 -32.97 27.48
N ASN A 55 8.80 -31.63 27.53
CA ASN A 55 9.71 -30.84 28.36
C ASN A 55 9.26 -30.85 29.85
N ILE A 56 9.12 -32.02 30.49
CA ILE A 56 8.90 -32.07 31.95
C ILE A 56 10.24 -31.81 32.63
N ALA A 57 10.39 -30.64 33.27
CA ALA A 57 11.51 -30.40 34.17
C ALA A 57 11.35 -31.23 35.44
N THR A 58 12.39 -31.97 35.85
CA THR A 58 12.33 -32.89 37.00
C THR A 58 12.38 -32.20 38.37
N HIS A 59 12.52 -30.88 38.43
CA HIS A 59 12.20 -30.03 39.58
C HIS A 59 12.56 -28.57 39.22
N ASP A 60 11.69 -27.62 39.54
CA ASP A 60 12.03 -26.20 39.52
C ASP A 60 11.86 -25.60 40.94
N PRO A 61 12.95 -25.43 41.70
CA PRO A 61 12.89 -24.89 43.06
C PRO A 61 12.56 -23.38 43.12
N SER A 62 12.24 -22.74 41.98
CA SER A 62 12.07 -21.29 41.85
C SER A 62 10.70 -20.85 41.33
N PHE A 63 9.61 -21.55 41.71
CA PHE A 63 8.26 -21.02 41.50
C PHE A 63 8.06 -19.74 42.32
N VAL A 64 8.30 -18.59 41.69
CA VAL A 64 8.00 -17.25 42.20
C VAL A 64 6.73 -16.76 41.51
N ALA A 65 5.96 -15.93 42.23
CA ALA A 65 4.72 -15.27 41.80
C ALA A 65 4.71 -14.81 40.33
N PRO A 66 3.54 -14.68 39.66
CA PRO A 66 3.43 -14.39 38.22
C PRO A 66 4.32 -13.22 37.81
N LYS A 67 5.35 -13.54 37.02
CA LYS A 67 6.41 -12.60 36.63
C LYS A 67 7.02 -13.04 35.30
N ILE A 68 7.31 -12.06 34.46
CA ILE A 68 8.13 -12.26 33.26
C ILE A 68 9.62 -12.33 33.66
N LEU A 69 10.26 -13.41 33.24
CA LEU A 69 11.70 -13.61 33.28
C LEU A 69 12.21 -13.54 31.85
N GLU A 70 12.77 -12.40 31.47
CA GLU A 70 13.25 -12.16 30.10
C GLU A 70 14.71 -11.76 30.08
N LYS A 71 15.33 -11.95 28.92
CA LYS A 71 16.66 -11.42 28.61
C LYS A 71 16.72 -10.97 27.17
N SER A 72 17.62 -10.04 26.90
CA SER A 72 18.05 -9.77 25.52
C SER A 72 18.98 -10.89 25.05
N PHE A 73 18.90 -11.24 23.77
CA PHE A 73 19.67 -12.32 23.16
C PHE A 73 20.29 -11.86 21.84
N SER A 74 21.45 -12.39 21.48
CA SER A 74 22.06 -12.15 20.19
C SER A 74 22.44 -13.48 19.56
N LEU A 75 22.07 -13.67 18.29
CA LEU A 75 22.35 -14.89 17.54
C LEU A 75 23.55 -14.65 16.63
N THR A 76 24.76 -14.82 17.17
CA THR A 76 26.07 -14.42 16.58
C THR A 76 26.55 -15.22 15.35
N SER A 77 25.68 -15.95 14.63
CA SER A 77 26.09 -16.83 13.51
C SER A 77 25.93 -16.22 12.11
N LEU A 78 26.15 -14.91 11.96
CA LEU A 78 25.97 -14.18 10.71
C LEU A 78 27.32 -13.76 10.12
N ASN A 79 27.66 -14.28 8.94
CA ASN A 79 28.81 -13.83 8.18
C ASN A 79 28.44 -13.68 6.69
N HIS A 80 27.98 -12.49 6.31
CA HIS A 80 28.45 -11.68 5.17
C HIS A 80 27.50 -10.51 4.85
N SER A 81 28.11 -9.38 4.43
CA SER A 81 27.57 -8.09 3.96
C SER A 81 26.87 -7.14 4.94
N GLY A 82 27.62 -6.15 5.43
CA GLY A 82 27.24 -4.73 5.33
C GLY A 82 26.48 -4.06 6.48
N THR A 83 25.65 -4.79 7.23
CA THR A 83 24.94 -4.26 8.41
C THR A 83 25.02 -5.28 9.54
N SER A 84 25.54 -4.88 10.71
CA SER A 84 25.71 -5.80 11.84
C SER A 84 24.34 -6.23 12.35
N VAL A 85 24.02 -7.51 12.18
CA VAL A 85 22.82 -8.17 12.72
C VAL A 85 22.92 -8.39 14.25
N GLU A 86 23.78 -7.61 14.90
CA GLU A 86 24.07 -7.70 16.33
C GLU A 86 22.95 -7.07 17.17
N ASP A 87 22.07 -6.26 16.56
CA ASP A 87 21.09 -5.45 17.27
C ASP A 87 19.64 -5.97 17.25
N PHE A 88 19.29 -7.02 16.49
CA PHE A 88 17.86 -7.34 16.23
C PHE A 88 17.22 -8.45 17.09
N GLY A 89 17.97 -9.08 18.00
CA GLY A 89 17.42 -10.00 19.00
C GLY A 89 17.02 -9.26 20.27
N HIS A 90 15.77 -8.78 20.35
CA HIS A 90 15.44 -7.85 21.44
C HIS A 90 15.15 -8.58 22.75
N HIS A 91 14.18 -9.51 22.80
CA HIS A 91 13.87 -10.21 24.05
C HIS A 91 13.37 -11.65 23.84
N ALA A 92 13.85 -12.58 24.67
CA ALA A 92 13.28 -13.92 24.85
C ALA A 92 12.98 -14.10 26.34
N GLY A 93 11.86 -14.74 26.68
CA GLY A 93 11.50 -14.89 28.08
C GLY A 93 10.42 -15.92 28.36
N TYR A 94 10.26 -16.19 29.67
CA TYR A 94 9.20 -17.00 30.21
C TYR A 94 8.24 -16.17 31.06
N TYR A 95 6.97 -16.51 30.98
CA TYR A 95 5.93 -16.04 31.88
C TYR A 95 5.37 -17.22 32.69
N SER A 96 5.47 -17.15 34.02
CA SER A 96 4.83 -18.13 34.93
C SER A 96 3.33 -17.85 35.06
N LEU A 97 2.50 -18.83 34.70
CA LEU A 97 1.05 -18.67 34.72
C LEU A 97 0.50 -18.67 36.15
N PRO A 98 -0.34 -17.70 36.54
CA PRO A 98 -0.81 -17.53 37.92
C PRO A 98 -1.77 -18.64 38.39
N HIS A 99 -2.49 -19.25 37.45
CA HIS A 99 -3.49 -20.28 37.69
C HIS A 99 -3.02 -21.65 37.17
N SER A 100 -1.76 -21.97 37.45
CA SER A 100 -1.10 -23.22 37.10
C SER A 100 -0.26 -23.72 38.27
N LYS A 101 0.10 -25.00 38.26
CA LYS A 101 1.01 -25.57 39.25
C LYS A 101 2.47 -25.32 38.89
N ALA A 102 2.82 -25.40 37.61
CA ALA A 102 4.20 -25.26 37.15
C ALA A 102 4.33 -24.71 35.71
N ALA A 103 3.25 -24.21 35.12
CA ALA A 103 3.26 -23.82 33.72
C ALA A 103 3.98 -22.51 33.44
N ARG A 104 4.74 -22.50 32.34
CA ARG A 104 5.43 -21.32 31.80
C ARG A 104 5.23 -21.21 30.30
N LEU A 105 4.81 -20.02 29.86
CA LEU A 105 4.76 -19.66 28.45
C LEU A 105 6.08 -19.03 28.01
N PHE A 106 6.66 -19.50 26.91
CA PHE A 106 7.81 -18.91 26.25
C PHE A 106 7.37 -17.90 25.19
N TYR A 107 8.15 -16.83 25.01
CA TYR A 107 7.93 -15.88 23.93
C TYR A 107 9.25 -15.33 23.38
N LEU A 108 9.16 -14.88 22.13
CA LEU A 108 10.19 -14.10 21.44
C LEU A 108 9.59 -12.78 21.00
N PHE A 109 10.30 -11.68 21.24
CA PHE A 109 9.88 -10.34 20.87
C PHE A 109 10.95 -9.63 20.03
N PHE A 110 10.49 -9.08 18.91
CA PHE A 110 11.27 -8.32 17.95
C PHE A 110 10.61 -6.95 17.77
N GLU A 111 11.40 -5.90 17.68
CA GLU A 111 10.90 -4.54 17.46
C GLU A 111 10.92 -4.28 15.96
N SER A 112 10.08 -3.35 15.53
CA SER A 112 10.00 -2.98 14.12
C SER A 112 11.36 -2.50 13.58
N ARG A 113 11.69 -2.92 12.35
CA ARG A 113 12.80 -2.38 11.54
C ARG A 113 12.68 -0.90 11.24
N ASN A 114 11.46 -0.36 11.30
CA ASN A 114 11.18 1.02 10.97
C ASN A 114 11.03 1.91 12.21
N ASN A 115 10.08 1.60 13.09
CA ASN A 115 9.78 2.44 14.23
C ASN A 115 9.22 1.66 15.41
N ARG A 116 9.80 1.83 16.60
CA ARG A 116 9.32 1.21 17.85
C ARG A 116 7.86 1.57 18.20
N ASN A 117 7.33 2.68 17.67
CA ASN A 117 5.93 3.07 17.83
C ASN A 117 4.96 2.38 16.85
N ASP A 118 5.46 1.55 15.93
CA ASP A 118 4.63 0.73 15.04
C ASP A 118 3.74 -0.23 15.85
N PRO A 119 2.65 -0.77 15.26
CA PRO A 119 1.78 -1.70 15.96
C PRO A 119 2.52 -2.90 16.56
N VAL A 120 2.03 -3.43 17.67
CA VAL A 120 2.45 -4.73 18.19
C VAL A 120 1.56 -5.79 17.57
N VAL A 121 2.18 -6.69 16.81
CA VAL A 121 1.52 -7.82 16.16
C VAL A 121 1.95 -9.08 16.89
N MET A 122 0.98 -9.73 17.53
CA MET A 122 1.18 -11.04 18.13
C MET A 122 0.92 -12.13 17.10
N TRP A 123 1.80 -13.11 16.99
CA TRP A 123 1.65 -14.27 16.13
C TRP A 123 1.45 -15.55 16.94
N LEU A 124 0.46 -16.33 16.53
CA LEU A 124 0.08 -17.62 17.11
C LEU A 124 0.09 -18.71 16.03
N THR A 125 1.03 -19.65 16.12
CA THR A 125 1.00 -20.86 15.29
C THR A 125 -0.04 -21.85 15.83
N GLY A 126 -0.68 -22.60 14.93
CA GLY A 126 -1.73 -23.57 15.23
C GLY A 126 -1.23 -24.94 15.72
N GLY A 127 -1.61 -26.01 15.00
CA GLY A 127 -1.36 -27.41 15.35
C GLY A 127 -2.64 -28.18 15.65
N PRO A 128 -3.22 -28.09 16.86
CA PRO A 128 -2.75 -27.34 18.04
C PRO A 128 -1.46 -27.94 18.62
N GLY A 129 -0.61 -27.11 19.23
CA GLY A 129 0.61 -27.56 19.88
C GLY A 129 1.91 -27.28 19.12
N CYS A 130 1.86 -26.50 18.03
CA CYS A 130 3.04 -26.18 17.22
C CYS A 130 3.70 -24.86 17.65
N GLY A 131 5.04 -24.87 17.76
CA GLY A 131 5.83 -23.71 18.20
C GLY A 131 5.75 -22.55 17.22
N SER A 132 5.67 -21.32 17.75
CA SER A 132 5.58 -20.12 16.94
C SER A 132 6.90 -19.78 16.23
N GLU A 133 8.01 -20.43 16.61
CA GLU A 133 9.29 -20.34 15.91
C GLU A 133 9.25 -20.93 14.50
N LEU A 134 8.31 -21.81 14.19
CA LEU A 134 8.13 -22.29 12.82
C LEU A 134 7.83 -21.12 11.88
N ALA A 135 6.85 -20.29 12.27
CA ALA A 135 6.49 -19.09 11.52
C ALA A 135 7.59 -18.03 11.53
N LEU A 136 8.29 -17.90 12.66
CA LEU A 136 9.42 -16.98 12.78
C LEU A 136 10.49 -17.26 11.72
N PHE A 137 10.84 -18.53 11.47
CA PHE A 137 11.95 -18.87 10.57
C PHE A 137 11.54 -19.24 9.13
N TYR A 138 10.31 -19.71 8.90
CA TYR A 138 9.85 -20.14 7.58
C TYR A 138 8.84 -19.20 6.93
N GLU A 139 8.23 -18.29 7.70
CA GLU A 139 7.10 -17.51 7.22
C GLU A 139 7.37 -16.00 7.31
N ASN A 140 7.06 -15.39 8.44
CA ASN A 140 6.90 -13.94 8.57
C ASN A 140 7.88 -13.29 9.54
N GLY A 141 8.77 -14.04 10.17
CA GLY A 141 9.77 -13.47 11.07
C GLY A 141 10.92 -12.78 10.35
N PRO A 142 11.81 -12.13 11.12
CA PRO A 142 12.90 -11.32 10.58
C PRO A 142 13.98 -12.13 9.85
N PHE A 143 14.03 -13.45 10.04
CA PHE A 143 15.12 -14.30 9.57
C PHE A 143 14.63 -15.60 8.93
N HIS A 144 15.39 -16.10 7.96
CA HIS A 144 15.34 -17.47 7.47
C HIS A 144 16.54 -18.28 7.98
N ILE A 145 16.38 -19.61 8.06
CA ILE A 145 17.48 -20.54 8.34
C ILE A 145 17.98 -21.13 7.02
N ALA A 146 19.23 -20.82 6.66
CA ALA A 146 19.90 -21.43 5.52
C ALA A 146 20.31 -22.89 5.80
N ASN A 147 20.61 -23.66 4.76
CA ASN A 147 20.98 -25.08 4.86
C ASN A 147 22.23 -25.36 5.72
N ASN A 148 23.12 -24.37 5.87
CA ASN A 148 24.29 -24.45 6.75
C ASN A 148 23.96 -24.06 8.22
N LEU A 149 22.67 -23.88 8.53
CA LEU A 149 22.13 -23.44 9.81
C LEU A 149 22.62 -22.04 10.24
N SER A 150 22.96 -21.17 9.29
CA SER A 150 23.11 -19.73 9.54
C SER A 150 21.77 -19.02 9.35
N LEU A 151 21.62 -17.88 10.03
CA LEU A 151 20.48 -17.00 9.79
C LEU A 151 20.74 -16.13 8.56
N VAL A 152 19.69 -15.80 7.83
CA VAL A 152 19.68 -14.87 6.70
C VAL A 152 18.49 -13.93 6.89
N TRP A 153 18.60 -12.68 6.47
CA TRP A 153 17.46 -11.76 6.54
C TRP A 153 16.27 -12.26 5.74
N ASN A 154 15.07 -12.05 6.28
CA ASN A 154 13.83 -12.09 5.54
C ASN A 154 13.54 -10.69 4.99
N ASP A 155 13.69 -10.52 3.67
CA ASP A 155 13.44 -9.26 2.96
C ASP A 155 11.96 -8.83 3.02
N TYR A 156 11.07 -9.73 3.46
CA TYR A 156 9.63 -9.50 3.59
C TYR A 156 9.07 -9.87 4.98
N GLY A 157 9.93 -9.90 6.00
CA GLY A 157 9.50 -10.12 7.37
C GLY A 157 8.50 -9.06 7.85
N TRP A 158 7.51 -9.48 8.64
CA TRP A 158 6.45 -8.60 9.16
C TRP A 158 6.96 -7.55 10.16
N ASP A 159 8.20 -7.69 10.61
CA ASP A 159 8.93 -6.71 11.41
C ASP A 159 9.23 -5.42 10.63
N MET A 160 9.06 -5.41 9.29
CA MET A 160 9.07 -4.16 8.51
C MET A 160 7.86 -3.27 8.77
N ALA A 161 6.77 -3.80 9.35
CA ALA A 161 5.53 -3.05 9.56
C ALA A 161 5.04 -3.07 11.01
N SER A 162 5.73 -3.81 11.90
CA SER A 162 5.25 -4.05 13.26
C SER A 162 6.36 -4.48 14.21
N ASN A 163 6.11 -4.31 15.51
CA ASN A 163 6.83 -5.04 16.55
C ASN A 163 6.19 -6.44 16.66
N LEU A 164 6.97 -7.51 16.54
CA LEU A 164 6.48 -8.89 16.49
C LEU A 164 6.62 -9.59 17.84
N LEU A 165 5.54 -10.22 18.29
CA LEU A 165 5.48 -11.02 19.51
C LEU A 165 5.05 -12.45 19.17
N TYR A 166 6.00 -13.39 19.16
CA TYR A 166 5.75 -14.81 18.98
C TYR A 166 5.57 -15.48 20.33
N VAL A 167 4.51 -16.25 20.52
CA VAL A 167 4.22 -16.93 21.78
C VAL A 167 4.01 -18.41 21.53
N ASP A 168 4.74 -19.23 22.28
CA ASP A 168 4.51 -20.67 22.30
C ASP A 168 3.34 -20.99 23.21
N GLN A 169 2.26 -21.48 22.61
CA GLN A 169 1.02 -21.73 23.31
C GLN A 169 0.27 -22.89 22.64
N PRO A 170 -0.59 -23.62 23.37
CA PRO A 170 -0.72 -23.67 24.83
C PRO A 170 0.54 -24.18 25.56
N VAL A 171 0.45 -24.33 26.87
CA VAL A 171 1.53 -24.93 27.68
C VAL A 171 1.86 -26.33 27.17
N GLY A 172 3.15 -26.61 26.92
CA GLY A 172 3.62 -27.87 26.30
C GLY A 172 4.00 -27.73 24.83
N THR A 173 3.74 -26.58 24.21
CA THR A 173 4.14 -26.21 22.84
C THR A 173 5.56 -25.65 22.81
N GLY A 174 6.39 -26.06 21.84
CA GLY A 174 7.72 -25.47 21.62
C GLY A 174 8.61 -25.48 22.87
N PHE A 175 9.00 -24.30 23.33
CA PHE A 175 9.73 -24.10 24.59
C PHE A 175 8.83 -23.84 25.81
N SER A 176 7.52 -23.61 25.63
CA SER A 176 6.55 -23.54 26.73
C SER A 176 6.39 -24.90 27.40
N TYR A 177 6.35 -24.92 28.73
CA TYR A 177 6.39 -26.18 29.47
C TYR A 177 5.66 -26.12 30.81
N SER A 178 5.29 -27.29 31.32
CA SER A 178 4.94 -27.49 32.73
C SER A 178 5.62 -28.76 33.25
N THR A 179 5.76 -28.86 34.57
CA THR A 179 6.15 -30.10 35.25
C THR A 179 4.95 -30.90 35.76
N ASP A 180 3.72 -30.44 35.49
CA ASP A 180 2.48 -31.11 35.86
C ASP A 180 1.52 -31.12 34.66
N GLU A 181 1.16 -32.32 34.21
CA GLU A 181 0.29 -32.54 33.05
C GLU A 181 -1.12 -31.95 33.23
N SER A 182 -1.58 -31.74 34.48
CA SER A 182 -2.87 -31.09 34.72
C SER A 182 -2.90 -29.59 34.38
N ASP A 183 -1.75 -29.00 34.03
CA ASP A 183 -1.69 -27.64 33.50
C ASP A 183 -2.00 -27.55 32.00
N PHE A 184 -2.14 -28.67 31.28
CA PHE A 184 -2.56 -28.64 29.87
C PHE A 184 -3.97 -28.09 29.72
N ARG A 185 -4.18 -27.33 28.64
CA ARG A 185 -5.49 -26.77 28.29
C ARG A 185 -6.22 -27.75 27.37
N HIS A 186 -7.55 -27.73 27.48
CA HIS A 186 -8.45 -28.63 26.76
C HIS A 186 -9.50 -27.89 25.94
N ASP A 187 -9.51 -26.56 26.03
CA ASP A 187 -10.41 -25.68 25.31
C ASP A 187 -9.84 -24.26 25.19
N GLU A 188 -10.47 -23.47 24.32
CA GLU A 188 -10.12 -22.08 24.11
C GLU A 188 -10.36 -21.15 25.32
N GLY A 189 -11.19 -21.56 26.27
CA GLY A 189 -11.40 -20.82 27.52
C GLY A 189 -10.14 -20.79 28.38
N GLY A 190 -9.48 -21.93 28.53
CA GLY A 190 -8.20 -22.04 29.22
C GLY A 190 -7.08 -21.27 28.52
N VAL A 191 -6.95 -21.48 27.20
CA VAL A 191 -5.89 -20.87 26.39
C VAL A 191 -6.01 -19.35 26.34
N SER A 192 -7.21 -18.81 26.08
CA SER A 192 -7.45 -17.36 26.01
C SER A 192 -7.16 -16.64 27.33
N ASN A 193 -7.42 -17.28 28.48
CA ASN A 193 -7.09 -16.71 29.79
C ASN A 193 -5.57 -16.69 30.04
N ASP A 194 -4.86 -17.76 29.69
CA ASP A 194 -3.40 -17.81 29.82
C ASP A 194 -2.72 -16.73 28.95
N LEU A 195 -3.20 -16.55 27.72
CA LEU A 195 -2.73 -15.50 26.81
C LEU A 195 -3.07 -14.09 27.31
N TYR A 196 -4.26 -13.90 27.90
CA TYR A 196 -4.64 -12.61 28.50
C TYR A 196 -3.74 -12.25 29.68
N ASP A 197 -3.51 -13.19 30.59
CA ASP A 197 -2.61 -13.01 31.74
C ASP A 197 -1.19 -12.69 31.27
N PHE A 198 -0.72 -13.38 30.23
CA PHE A 198 0.58 -13.10 29.61
C PHE A 198 0.65 -11.68 29.04
N VAL A 199 -0.30 -11.27 28.20
CA VAL A 199 -0.27 -9.94 27.55
C VAL A 199 -0.41 -8.81 28.58
N GLN A 200 -1.19 -9.01 29.65
CA GLN A 200 -1.25 -8.10 30.79
C GLN A 200 0.13 -7.96 31.45
N ALA A 201 0.83 -9.07 31.70
CA ALA A 201 2.17 -9.06 32.26
C ALA A 201 3.20 -8.42 31.30
N PHE A 202 3.08 -8.68 30.00
CA PHE A 202 3.96 -8.16 28.95
C PHE A 202 3.87 -6.64 28.86
N PHE A 203 2.67 -6.07 28.72
CA PHE A 203 2.50 -4.62 28.65
C PHE A 203 2.79 -3.91 29.97
N LYS A 204 2.63 -4.59 31.11
CA LYS A 204 3.11 -4.07 32.39
C LYS A 204 4.64 -3.98 32.45
N LYS A 205 5.33 -4.97 31.89
CA LYS A 205 6.79 -5.03 31.83
C LYS A 205 7.36 -4.05 30.80
N HIS A 206 6.65 -3.87 29.67
CA HIS A 206 7.02 -3.02 28.54
C HIS A 206 5.97 -1.92 28.28
N PRO A 207 5.82 -0.96 29.21
CA PRO A 207 4.77 0.05 29.14
C PRO A 207 4.88 0.98 27.92
N GLN A 208 6.06 1.06 27.28
CA GLN A 208 6.25 1.80 26.05
C GLN A 208 5.42 1.25 24.89
N PHE A 209 5.15 -0.06 24.87
CA PHE A 209 4.35 -0.71 23.81
C PHE A 209 2.86 -0.79 24.13
N ALA A 210 2.47 -0.58 25.39
CA ALA A 210 1.06 -0.66 25.82
C ALA A 210 0.14 0.36 25.14
N LYS A 211 0.72 1.45 24.59
CA LYS A 211 0.00 2.47 23.85
C LYS A 211 -0.09 2.18 22.34
N ASN A 212 0.73 1.28 21.83
CA ASN A 212 0.74 0.95 20.41
C ASN A 212 -0.56 0.25 20.06
N ASP A 213 -0.94 0.29 18.78
CA ASP A 213 -2.04 -0.52 18.28
C ASP A 213 -1.67 -2.01 18.42
N PHE A 214 -2.57 -2.81 18.98
CA PHE A 214 -2.35 -4.24 19.20
C PHE A 214 -3.19 -5.08 18.25
N TYR A 215 -2.55 -6.03 17.58
CA TYR A 215 -3.17 -6.97 16.65
C TYR A 215 -2.84 -8.41 17.02
N ILE A 216 -3.85 -9.27 16.96
CA ILE A 216 -3.71 -10.71 17.23
C ILE A 216 -3.79 -11.44 15.89
N THR A 217 -2.75 -12.18 15.54
CA THR A 217 -2.62 -12.83 14.23
C THR A 217 -2.13 -14.27 14.39
N GLY A 218 -2.29 -15.08 13.36
CA GLY A 218 -1.85 -16.46 13.35
C GLY A 218 -2.60 -17.28 12.31
N GLU A 219 -2.36 -18.58 12.30
CA GLU A 219 -2.90 -19.46 11.28
C GLU A 219 -3.33 -20.84 11.75
N SER A 220 -4.05 -21.56 10.88
CA SER A 220 -4.45 -22.95 11.10
C SER A 220 -5.39 -23.07 12.32
N TYR A 221 -5.04 -23.90 13.30
CA TYR A 221 -5.77 -23.98 14.57
C TYR A 221 -5.83 -22.65 15.34
N ALA A 222 -4.98 -21.65 15.01
CA ALA A 222 -5.16 -20.31 15.55
C ALA A 222 -6.47 -19.64 15.10
N GLY A 223 -7.17 -20.20 14.11
CA GLY A 223 -8.57 -19.86 13.84
C GLY A 223 -9.53 -20.16 15.01
N HIS A 224 -9.13 -20.98 15.99
CA HIS A 224 -9.79 -21.14 17.28
C HIS A 224 -9.21 -20.16 18.33
N TYR A 225 -7.87 -20.12 18.46
CA TYR A 225 -7.17 -19.26 19.43
C TYR A 225 -7.51 -17.78 19.32
N ILE A 226 -7.51 -17.26 18.09
CA ILE A 226 -7.56 -15.82 17.83
C ILE A 226 -8.94 -15.24 18.18
N PRO A 227 -10.08 -15.79 17.71
CA PRO A 227 -11.40 -15.30 18.13
C PRO A 227 -11.61 -15.37 19.64
N ALA A 228 -11.21 -16.47 20.29
CA ALA A 228 -11.37 -16.65 21.72
C ALA A 228 -10.54 -15.65 22.51
N PHE A 229 -9.27 -15.49 22.16
CA PHE A 229 -8.37 -14.57 22.82
C PHE A 229 -8.76 -13.10 22.59
N ALA A 230 -9.10 -12.71 21.36
CA ALA A 230 -9.57 -11.36 21.07
C ALA A 230 -10.85 -11.02 21.84
N THR A 231 -11.78 -11.97 21.97
CA THR A 231 -12.99 -11.84 22.77
C THR A 231 -12.66 -11.66 24.26
N ARG A 232 -11.73 -12.45 24.80
CA ARG A 232 -11.29 -12.31 26.21
C ARG A 232 -10.66 -10.95 26.49
N VAL A 233 -9.81 -10.44 25.58
CA VAL A 233 -9.22 -9.10 25.68
C VAL A 233 -10.30 -8.02 25.65
N HIS A 234 -11.26 -8.14 24.73
CA HIS A 234 -12.37 -7.21 24.58
C HIS A 234 -13.25 -7.15 25.83
N GLN A 235 -13.59 -8.31 26.39
CA GLN A 235 -14.32 -8.41 27.67
C GLN A 235 -13.53 -7.79 28.82
N GLY A 236 -12.24 -8.10 28.94
CA GLY A 236 -11.36 -7.52 29.97
C GLY A 236 -11.29 -5.99 29.87
N ASN A 237 -11.17 -5.46 28.65
CA ASN A 237 -11.20 -4.02 28.39
C ASN A 237 -12.53 -3.37 28.80
N LYS A 238 -13.68 -3.99 28.47
CA LYS A 238 -15.01 -3.51 28.86
C LYS A 238 -15.22 -3.54 30.38
N ALA A 239 -14.75 -4.60 31.03
CA ALA A 239 -14.78 -4.78 32.47
C ALA A 239 -13.73 -3.92 33.21
N LYS A 240 -12.81 -3.27 32.48
CA LYS A 240 -11.67 -2.51 33.01
C LYS A 240 -10.75 -3.37 33.89
N GLU A 241 -10.54 -4.61 33.48
CA GLU A 241 -9.61 -5.55 34.11
C GLU A 241 -8.16 -5.23 33.70
N GLY A 242 -7.28 -4.96 34.66
CA GLY A 242 -5.85 -4.76 34.38
C GLY A 242 -5.55 -3.50 33.56
N ILE A 243 -4.48 -3.57 32.76
CA ILE A 243 -4.08 -2.53 31.80
C ILE A 243 -4.98 -2.62 30.57
N HIS A 244 -5.49 -1.48 30.12
CA HIS A 244 -6.25 -1.43 28.87
C HIS A 244 -5.35 -1.79 27.69
N ILE A 245 -5.73 -2.83 26.94
CA ILE A 245 -5.03 -3.27 25.74
C ILE A 245 -5.66 -2.57 24.54
N ASN A 246 -4.86 -1.83 23.75
CA ASN A 246 -5.35 -1.10 22.58
C ASN A 246 -5.57 -2.04 21.37
N LEU A 247 -6.47 -3.03 21.53
CA LEU A 247 -6.83 -4.01 20.51
C LEU A 247 -7.49 -3.32 19.30
N LYS A 248 -6.84 -3.40 18.13
CA LYS A 248 -7.33 -2.79 16.88
C LYS A 248 -7.84 -3.79 15.86
N GLY A 249 -7.37 -5.03 15.92
CA GLY A 249 -7.84 -6.05 14.99
C GLY A 249 -7.30 -7.45 15.25
N LEU A 250 -7.88 -8.40 14.53
CA LEU A 250 -7.43 -9.78 14.45
C LEU A 250 -7.34 -10.25 13.00
N ALA A 251 -6.31 -11.05 12.69
CA ALA A 251 -6.14 -11.68 11.38
C ALA A 251 -5.99 -13.20 11.50
N ILE A 252 -6.78 -13.95 10.75
CA ILE A 252 -6.80 -15.42 10.75
C ILE A 252 -6.37 -15.90 9.36
N GLY A 253 -5.17 -16.48 9.28
CA GLY A 253 -4.65 -17.12 8.08
C GLY A 253 -5.05 -18.58 8.00
N ASN A 254 -5.62 -19.02 6.88
CA ASN A 254 -5.90 -20.44 6.61
C ASN A 254 -6.48 -21.15 7.84
N GLY A 255 -7.48 -20.51 8.46
CA GLY A 255 -7.93 -20.89 9.80
C GLY A 255 -8.97 -22.00 9.80
N LEU A 256 -8.98 -22.81 10.85
CA LEU A 256 -10.16 -23.57 11.26
C LEU A 256 -10.90 -22.74 12.31
N THR A 257 -12.11 -22.27 12.04
CA THR A 257 -12.87 -21.34 12.91
C THR A 257 -14.33 -21.74 13.07
N ASN A 258 -14.98 -22.16 11.99
CA ASN A 258 -16.35 -22.68 12.00
C ASN A 258 -16.39 -24.04 11.28
N PRO A 259 -16.07 -25.14 12.00
CA PRO A 259 -16.02 -26.48 11.43
C PRO A 259 -17.34 -26.92 10.79
N GLU A 260 -18.49 -26.52 11.35
CA GLU A 260 -19.81 -26.86 10.79
C GLU A 260 -19.93 -26.42 9.33
N ILE A 261 -19.45 -25.22 8.99
CA ILE A 261 -19.49 -24.69 7.62
C ILE A 261 -18.30 -25.16 6.79
N GLN A 262 -17.10 -25.18 7.37
CA GLN A 262 -15.86 -25.48 6.65
C GLN A 262 -15.79 -26.92 6.15
N TYR A 263 -16.27 -27.90 6.93
CA TYR A 263 -16.21 -29.30 6.51
C TYR A 263 -17.07 -29.59 5.27
N LYS A 264 -18.16 -28.84 5.07
CA LYS A 264 -19.00 -28.92 3.86
C LYS A 264 -18.25 -28.51 2.59
N ALA A 265 -17.20 -27.69 2.73
CA ALA A 265 -16.45 -27.16 1.59
C ALA A 265 -15.38 -28.13 1.07
N TYR A 266 -15.00 -29.16 1.84
CA TYR A 266 -13.94 -30.09 1.45
C TYR A 266 -14.22 -30.79 0.13
N THR A 267 -15.42 -31.34 -0.05
CA THR A 267 -15.79 -32.08 -1.26
C THR A 267 -15.91 -31.15 -2.46
N ASP A 268 -16.49 -29.96 -2.29
CA ASP A 268 -16.59 -28.93 -3.33
C ASP A 268 -15.20 -28.48 -3.80
N TYR A 269 -14.33 -28.13 -2.85
CA TYR A 269 -12.97 -27.70 -3.14
C TYR A 269 -12.16 -28.84 -3.80
N ALA A 270 -12.23 -30.06 -3.26
CA ALA A 270 -11.51 -31.19 -3.82
C ALA A 270 -11.97 -31.53 -5.24
N LEU A 271 -13.27 -31.40 -5.55
CA LEU A 271 -13.79 -31.57 -6.90
C LEU A 271 -13.30 -30.46 -7.83
N GLU A 272 -13.37 -29.19 -7.40
CA GLU A 272 -12.90 -28.03 -8.17
C GLU A 272 -11.40 -28.15 -8.51
N MET A 273 -10.60 -28.57 -7.54
CA MET A 273 -9.15 -28.78 -7.70
C MET A 273 -8.78 -30.12 -8.34
N LYS A 274 -9.77 -30.94 -8.75
CA LYS A 274 -9.60 -32.23 -9.42
C LYS A 274 -8.83 -33.28 -8.59
N LEU A 275 -8.93 -33.20 -7.27
CA LEU A 275 -8.41 -34.20 -6.34
C LEU A 275 -9.32 -35.44 -6.26
N ILE A 276 -10.61 -35.24 -6.54
CA ILE A 276 -11.63 -36.29 -6.62
C ILE A 276 -12.47 -36.10 -7.88
N ASP A 277 -13.15 -37.16 -8.34
CA ASP A 277 -14.09 -37.09 -9.46
C ASP A 277 -15.55 -36.89 -8.99
N SER A 278 -16.49 -36.77 -9.93
CA SER A 278 -17.91 -36.58 -9.61
C SER A 278 -18.55 -37.79 -8.90
N SER A 279 -18.03 -39.01 -9.11
CA SER A 279 -18.51 -40.21 -8.41
C SER A 279 -18.07 -40.18 -6.95
N ASP A 280 -16.80 -39.87 -6.71
CA ASP A 280 -16.25 -39.70 -5.37
C ASP A 280 -16.92 -38.55 -4.61
N TYR A 281 -17.11 -37.40 -5.26
CA TYR A 281 -17.86 -36.27 -4.70
C TYR A 281 -19.25 -36.68 -4.20
N ASN A 282 -20.03 -37.38 -5.05
CA ASN A 282 -21.37 -37.83 -4.67
C ASN A 282 -21.35 -38.83 -3.52
N ARG A 283 -20.34 -39.71 -3.45
CA ARG A 283 -20.19 -40.71 -2.40
C ARG A 283 -19.82 -40.07 -1.06
N ILE A 284 -18.80 -39.23 -1.03
CA ILE A 284 -18.31 -38.58 0.19
C ILE A 284 -19.35 -37.57 0.72
N ASN A 285 -20.10 -36.91 -0.16
CA ASN A 285 -21.16 -35.99 0.26
C ASN A 285 -22.31 -36.63 1.05
N LEU A 286 -22.42 -37.96 1.06
CA LEU A 286 -23.39 -38.66 1.92
C LEU A 286 -23.04 -38.52 3.41
N ASP A 287 -21.78 -38.24 3.74
CA ASP A 287 -21.30 -38.13 5.12
C ASP A 287 -21.46 -36.69 5.68
N ILE A 288 -21.60 -35.69 4.80
CA ILE A 288 -21.73 -34.27 5.18
C ILE A 288 -22.89 -34.03 6.16
N PRO A 289 -24.14 -34.51 5.93
CA PRO A 289 -25.24 -34.23 6.86
C PRO A 289 -25.01 -34.79 8.26
N GLN A 290 -24.28 -35.90 8.40
CA GLN A 290 -23.95 -36.47 9.71
C GLN A 290 -22.89 -35.63 10.42
N CYS A 291 -21.85 -35.21 9.68
CA CYS A 291 -20.83 -34.30 10.20
C CYS A 291 -21.45 -32.98 10.69
N GLU A 292 -22.32 -32.36 9.89
CA GLU A 292 -23.01 -31.12 10.27
C GLU A 292 -23.79 -31.25 11.58
N GLN A 293 -24.58 -32.31 11.70
CA GLN A 293 -25.37 -32.56 12.90
C GLN A 293 -24.49 -32.81 14.12
N ALA A 294 -23.37 -33.52 13.95
CA ALA A 294 -22.43 -33.80 15.03
C ALA A 294 -21.69 -32.52 15.46
N ALA A 295 -21.20 -31.72 14.52
CA ALA A 295 -20.55 -30.43 14.78
C ALA A 295 -21.49 -29.47 15.54
N LYS A 296 -22.76 -29.38 15.12
CA LYS A 296 -23.76 -28.57 15.81
C LYS A 296 -24.06 -29.04 17.24
N LYS A 297 -24.05 -30.37 17.46
CA LYS A 297 -24.20 -30.95 18.81
C LYS A 297 -22.98 -30.68 19.68
N CYS A 298 -21.76 -30.73 19.15
CA CYS A 298 -20.55 -30.37 19.90
C CYS A 298 -20.67 -28.99 20.56
N GLY A 299 -21.20 -28.00 19.84
CA GLY A 299 -21.41 -26.65 20.38
C GLY A 299 -22.42 -26.54 21.54
N THR A 300 -23.23 -27.57 21.82
CA THR A 300 -24.31 -27.54 22.82
C THR A 300 -24.36 -28.72 23.79
N GLY A 301 -23.70 -29.84 23.49
CA GLY A 301 -23.87 -31.15 24.15
C GLY A 301 -22.71 -31.62 25.02
N GLY A 302 -21.61 -30.87 25.10
CA GLY A 302 -20.45 -31.18 25.95
C GLY A 302 -19.36 -32.02 25.26
N GLU A 303 -18.32 -32.40 26.02
CA GLU A 303 -17.05 -32.94 25.48
C GLU A 303 -17.21 -34.22 24.63
N ASN A 304 -18.05 -35.17 25.04
CA ASN A 304 -18.24 -36.44 24.30
C ASN A 304 -18.84 -36.24 22.90
N ASP A 305 -19.69 -35.23 22.72
CA ASP A 305 -20.29 -34.92 21.43
C ASP A 305 -19.25 -34.28 20.49
N CYS A 306 -18.26 -33.56 21.03
CA CYS A 306 -17.17 -32.98 20.25
C CYS A 306 -16.18 -34.02 19.72
N VAL A 307 -15.81 -35.03 20.52
CA VAL A 307 -14.99 -36.15 20.04
C VAL A 307 -15.72 -36.91 18.93
N THR A 308 -17.01 -37.19 19.14
CA THR A 308 -17.83 -37.88 18.14
C THR A 308 -17.91 -37.08 16.84
N ALA A 309 -18.07 -35.75 16.93
CA ALA A 309 -18.06 -34.88 15.77
C ALA A 309 -16.71 -34.91 15.05
N TYR A 310 -15.60 -34.89 15.79
CA TYR A 310 -14.26 -34.94 15.22
C TYR A 310 -14.06 -36.23 14.41
N ASP A 311 -14.44 -37.38 14.98
CA ASP A 311 -14.30 -38.68 14.33
C ASP A 311 -15.13 -38.77 13.05
N ILE A 312 -16.39 -38.35 13.10
CA ILE A 312 -17.31 -38.37 11.94
C ILE A 312 -16.81 -37.42 10.85
N CYS A 313 -16.46 -36.19 11.22
CA CYS A 313 -16.12 -35.15 10.24
C CYS A 313 -14.75 -35.40 9.60
N SER A 314 -13.76 -35.88 10.36
CA SER A 314 -12.41 -36.13 9.83
C SER A 314 -12.38 -37.21 8.75
N ASP A 315 -13.36 -38.12 8.73
CA ASP A 315 -13.46 -39.15 7.70
C ASP A 315 -13.64 -38.55 6.29
N ILE A 316 -14.36 -37.42 6.14
CA ILE A 316 -14.52 -36.71 4.86
C ILE A 316 -13.15 -36.34 4.27
N PHE A 317 -12.28 -35.73 5.08
CA PHE A 317 -10.94 -35.34 4.68
C PHE A 317 -10.05 -36.56 4.39
N ASN A 318 -10.12 -37.58 5.25
CA ASN A 318 -9.35 -38.82 5.07
C ASN A 318 -9.72 -39.56 3.78
N GLN A 319 -11.01 -39.60 3.43
CA GLN A 319 -11.47 -40.17 2.17
C GLN A 319 -10.89 -39.41 0.97
N ILE A 320 -10.89 -38.08 1.00
CA ILE A 320 -10.27 -37.26 -0.06
C ILE A 320 -8.79 -37.56 -0.20
N LEU A 321 -8.03 -37.56 0.90
CA LEU A 321 -6.59 -37.88 0.87
C LEU A 321 -6.30 -39.28 0.35
N SER A 322 -7.14 -40.26 0.73
CA SER A 322 -6.97 -41.65 0.26
C SER A 322 -7.11 -41.79 -1.25
N ILE A 323 -7.88 -40.91 -1.89
CA ILE A 323 -8.09 -40.86 -3.35
C ILE A 323 -6.99 -40.04 -4.02
N ALA A 324 -6.68 -38.86 -3.48
CA ALA A 324 -5.70 -37.93 -4.04
C ALA A 324 -4.26 -38.49 -3.99
N GLY A 325 -3.96 -39.38 -3.05
CA GLY A 325 -2.67 -40.04 -2.93
C GLY A 325 -1.63 -39.19 -2.18
N ASP A 326 -0.37 -39.25 -2.62
CA ASP A 326 0.77 -38.60 -1.97
C ASP A 326 0.86 -37.09 -2.31
N ILE A 327 -0.15 -36.34 -1.88
CA ILE A 327 -0.21 -34.89 -2.02
C ILE A 327 0.13 -34.21 -0.68
N ASN A 328 0.73 -33.02 -0.75
CA ASN A 328 0.84 -32.16 0.41
C ASN A 328 -0.52 -31.47 0.65
N TYR A 329 -1.19 -31.79 1.74
CA TYR A 329 -2.50 -31.21 2.07
C TYR A 329 -2.44 -29.75 2.54
N TYR A 330 -1.25 -29.22 2.77
CA TYR A 330 -1.01 -27.79 2.98
C TYR A 330 -0.75 -27.03 1.67
N ASP A 331 -0.37 -27.71 0.59
CA ASP A 331 -0.24 -27.11 -0.74
C ASP A 331 -0.35 -28.22 -1.78
N ILE A 332 -1.54 -28.35 -2.38
CA ILE A 332 -1.87 -29.48 -3.27
C ILE A 332 -1.04 -29.50 -4.56
N ARG A 333 -0.21 -28.48 -4.81
CA ARG A 333 0.74 -28.43 -5.93
C ARG A 333 2.04 -29.19 -5.63
N LYS A 334 2.28 -29.56 -4.37
CA LYS A 334 3.53 -30.17 -3.87
C LYS A 334 3.28 -31.63 -3.43
N GLY A 335 4.34 -32.45 -3.46
CA GLY A 335 4.35 -33.75 -2.79
C GLY A 335 4.60 -33.60 -1.28
N CYS A 336 4.06 -34.52 -0.46
CA CYS A 336 4.27 -34.49 0.98
C CYS A 336 5.70 -34.93 1.32
N THR A 337 6.49 -34.04 1.94
CA THR A 337 7.88 -34.35 2.36
C THR A 337 8.00 -34.27 3.87
N GLY A 338 8.42 -35.35 4.52
CA GLY A 338 8.47 -35.42 5.98
C GLY A 338 7.09 -35.63 6.62
N GLU A 339 7.06 -35.77 7.95
CA GLU A 339 5.84 -36.17 8.69
C GLU A 339 4.78 -35.06 8.74
N LEU A 340 5.20 -33.79 8.63
CA LEU A 340 4.33 -32.61 8.57
C LEU A 340 4.13 -32.10 7.13
N CYS A 341 4.41 -32.93 6.12
CA CYS A 341 4.47 -32.57 4.70
C CYS A 341 5.40 -31.40 4.33
N TYR A 342 6.15 -30.87 5.30
CA TYR A 342 7.29 -29.97 5.15
C TYR A 342 8.47 -30.45 6.00
N ASP A 343 9.68 -30.08 5.58
CA ASP A 343 10.92 -30.38 6.31
C ASP A 343 11.35 -29.20 7.21
N TYR A 344 11.06 -29.33 8.51
CA TYR A 344 11.45 -28.37 9.55
C TYR A 344 12.74 -28.75 10.29
N SER A 345 13.50 -29.74 9.79
CA SER A 345 14.69 -30.27 10.47
C SER A 345 15.76 -29.20 10.73
N ASN A 346 15.87 -28.20 9.86
CA ASN A 346 16.79 -27.07 10.05
C ASN A 346 16.41 -26.21 11.26
N THR A 347 15.13 -25.90 11.45
CA THR A 347 14.65 -25.15 12.63
C THR A 347 14.86 -25.95 13.90
N GLU A 348 14.49 -27.23 13.91
CA GLU A 348 14.70 -28.08 15.08
C GLU A 348 16.18 -28.21 15.43
N THR A 349 17.02 -28.44 14.42
CA THR A 349 18.47 -28.57 14.63
C THR A 349 19.06 -27.25 15.12
N PHE A 350 18.68 -26.12 14.53
CA PHE A 350 19.15 -24.79 14.91
C PHE A 350 18.76 -24.45 16.35
N LEU A 351 17.48 -24.55 16.71
CA LEU A 351 16.97 -24.21 18.05
C LEU A 351 17.49 -25.16 19.12
N ASN A 352 17.83 -26.40 18.78
CA ASN A 352 18.44 -27.36 19.70
C ASN A 352 19.97 -27.27 19.80
N LYS A 353 20.64 -26.38 19.06
CA LYS A 353 22.07 -26.08 19.31
C LYS A 353 22.22 -25.51 20.71
N LYS A 354 23.19 -26.03 21.47
CA LYS A 354 23.48 -25.55 22.83
C LYS A 354 23.68 -24.02 22.86
N SER A 355 24.41 -23.47 21.89
CA SER A 355 24.65 -22.03 21.77
C SER A 355 23.36 -21.21 21.60
N VAL A 356 22.39 -21.72 20.82
CA VAL A 356 21.10 -21.05 20.61
C VAL A 356 20.25 -21.17 21.87
N ARG A 357 20.17 -22.34 22.49
CA ARG A 357 19.46 -22.52 23.78
C ARG A 357 20.04 -21.66 24.90
N ASP A 358 21.36 -21.58 25.00
CA ASP A 358 22.05 -20.71 25.94
C ASP A 358 21.70 -19.24 25.63
N ALA A 359 21.68 -18.83 24.36
CA ALA A 359 21.32 -17.48 23.93
C ALA A 359 19.85 -17.14 24.24
N LEU A 360 18.91 -18.07 24.07
CA LEU A 360 17.48 -17.90 24.37
C LEU A 360 17.13 -18.07 25.86
N GLY A 361 17.96 -18.78 26.62
CA GLY A 361 17.79 -18.94 28.08
C GLY A 361 16.79 -20.03 28.44
N VAL A 362 16.59 -20.99 27.54
CA VAL A 362 15.68 -22.12 27.72
C VAL A 362 16.32 -23.29 28.49
N GLY A 363 17.64 -23.20 28.75
CA GLY A 363 18.41 -24.21 29.46
C GLY A 363 18.62 -25.46 28.60
N ASP A 364 18.48 -26.64 29.21
CA ASP A 364 18.64 -27.93 28.52
C ASP A 364 17.35 -28.42 27.83
N ARG A 365 16.27 -27.62 27.88
CA ARG A 365 14.98 -27.95 27.24
C ARG A 365 15.14 -28.04 25.74
N LYS A 366 14.58 -29.07 25.14
CA LYS A 366 14.66 -29.25 23.69
C LYS A 366 13.47 -28.60 23.03
N PHE A 367 13.72 -27.92 21.92
CA PHE A 367 12.65 -27.48 21.05
C PHE A 367 12.04 -28.68 20.35
N ILE A 368 10.71 -28.74 20.32
CA ILE A 368 9.92 -29.66 19.49
C ILE A 368 8.99 -28.83 18.61
N SER A 369 8.88 -29.18 17.33
CA SER A 369 8.08 -28.39 16.38
C SER A 369 6.59 -28.41 16.72
N CYS A 370 6.03 -29.59 17.00
CA CYS A 370 4.63 -29.76 17.38
C CYS A 370 4.49 -30.82 18.49
N SER A 371 3.70 -30.52 19.51
CA SER A 371 3.45 -31.40 20.66
C SER A 371 2.22 -32.27 20.45
N SER A 372 2.41 -33.59 20.39
CA SER A 372 1.30 -34.55 20.30
C SER A 372 0.41 -34.54 21.54
N ASP A 373 0.96 -34.22 22.71
CA ASP A 373 0.20 -34.22 23.95
C ASP A 373 -0.74 -33.02 24.01
N VAL A 374 -0.26 -31.85 23.55
CA VAL A 374 -1.12 -30.67 23.39
C VAL A 374 -2.17 -30.90 22.30
N TYR A 375 -1.77 -31.53 21.17
CA TYR A 375 -2.70 -31.92 20.11
C TYR A 375 -3.86 -32.78 20.65
N ASN A 376 -3.53 -33.83 21.39
CA ASN A 376 -4.51 -34.73 21.99
C ASN A 376 -5.36 -34.02 23.06
N ALA A 377 -4.75 -33.16 23.88
CA ALA A 377 -5.46 -32.43 24.92
C ALA A 377 -6.53 -31.49 24.36
N MET A 378 -6.27 -30.86 23.22
CA MET A 378 -7.16 -29.90 22.55
C MET A 378 -8.13 -30.55 21.55
N GLN A 379 -8.10 -31.87 21.36
CA GLN A 379 -8.94 -32.56 20.36
C GLN A 379 -10.45 -32.34 20.59
N ASN A 380 -10.87 -32.20 21.85
CA ASN A 380 -12.27 -31.94 22.22
C ASN A 380 -12.77 -30.55 21.80
N ASP A 381 -11.85 -29.66 21.43
CA ASP A 381 -12.15 -28.28 21.05
C ASP A 381 -12.28 -28.12 19.52
N TRP A 382 -11.69 -29.05 18.75
CA TRP A 382 -11.57 -29.00 17.29
C TRP A 382 -12.86 -28.74 16.50
N MET A 383 -13.99 -29.28 16.96
CA MET A 383 -15.28 -29.17 16.27
C MET A 383 -16.18 -28.05 16.79
N ARG A 384 -15.67 -27.20 17.68
CA ARG A 384 -16.43 -26.06 18.23
C ARG A 384 -16.48 -24.91 17.23
N ASN A 385 -17.56 -24.13 17.28
CA ASN A 385 -17.66 -22.89 16.50
C ASN A 385 -17.10 -21.72 17.32
N LEU A 386 -15.96 -21.18 16.89
CA LEU A 386 -15.29 -20.04 17.55
C LEU A 386 -15.57 -18.71 16.83
N GLU A 387 -16.25 -18.73 15.67
CA GLU A 387 -16.71 -17.51 15.00
C GLU A 387 -17.70 -16.72 15.87
N VAL A 388 -18.42 -17.37 16.79
CA VAL A 388 -19.42 -16.73 17.67
C VAL A 388 -18.91 -15.54 18.51
N GLY A 389 -17.59 -15.44 18.74
CA GLY A 389 -16.98 -14.30 19.44
C GLY A 389 -16.75 -13.08 18.55
N ILE A 390 -16.69 -13.25 17.23
CA ILE A 390 -16.30 -12.22 16.25
C ILE A 390 -17.34 -11.12 16.08
N PRO A 391 -18.67 -11.39 16.01
CA PRO A 391 -19.66 -10.34 15.78
C PRO A 391 -19.56 -9.18 16.78
N ALA A 392 -19.41 -9.45 18.08
CA ALA A 392 -19.29 -8.40 19.10
C ALA A 392 -18.03 -7.53 18.93
N LEU A 393 -16.96 -8.07 18.33
CA LEU A 393 -15.75 -7.33 17.99
C LEU A 393 -16.00 -6.40 16.80
N LEU A 394 -16.69 -6.90 15.76
CA LEU A 394 -17.05 -6.11 14.58
C LEU A 394 -17.96 -4.92 14.93
N GLU A 395 -18.94 -5.13 15.81
CA GLU A 395 -19.85 -4.05 16.26
C GLU A 395 -19.12 -2.91 16.97
N ASP A 396 -18.02 -3.21 17.66
CA ASP A 396 -17.17 -2.22 18.32
C ASP A 396 -16.04 -1.68 17.42
N GLY A 397 -16.08 -1.99 16.13
CA GLY A 397 -15.15 -1.48 15.11
C GLY A 397 -13.76 -2.12 15.13
N ILE A 398 -13.60 -3.26 15.80
CA ILE A 398 -12.35 -4.05 15.75
C ILE A 398 -12.26 -4.70 14.38
N LYS A 399 -11.13 -4.48 13.69
CA LYS A 399 -10.92 -4.99 12.32
C LYS A 399 -10.73 -6.51 12.34
N VAL A 400 -11.33 -7.21 11.39
CA VAL A 400 -11.17 -8.66 11.20
C VAL A 400 -10.73 -8.91 9.77
N LEU A 401 -9.58 -9.57 9.62
CA LEU A 401 -9.09 -10.10 8.36
C LEU A 401 -9.10 -11.62 8.42
N VAL A 402 -9.74 -12.26 7.46
CA VAL A 402 -9.58 -13.69 7.22
C VAL A 402 -8.89 -13.82 5.87
N TYR A 403 -7.74 -14.46 5.83
CA TYR A 403 -7.02 -14.70 4.58
C TYR A 403 -6.77 -16.20 4.40
N ALA A 404 -6.79 -16.69 3.17
CA ALA A 404 -6.59 -18.11 2.89
C ALA A 404 -5.89 -18.31 1.56
N GLY A 405 -4.84 -19.13 1.56
CA GLY A 405 -4.15 -19.54 0.34
C GLY A 405 -5.04 -20.38 -0.59
N GLU A 406 -4.93 -20.12 -1.89
CA GLU A 406 -5.71 -20.76 -2.94
C GLU A 406 -5.55 -22.29 -2.98
N TYR A 407 -4.36 -22.81 -2.65
CA TYR A 407 -3.97 -24.21 -2.81
C TYR A 407 -3.90 -24.99 -1.50
N ASP A 408 -4.39 -24.42 -0.40
CA ASP A 408 -4.53 -25.14 0.88
C ASP A 408 -5.78 -26.04 0.85
N LEU A 409 -5.60 -27.33 1.14
CA LEU A 409 -6.71 -28.27 1.26
C LEU A 409 -7.27 -28.30 2.69
N ILE A 410 -6.40 -28.42 3.70
CA ILE A 410 -6.81 -28.65 5.10
C ILE A 410 -7.59 -27.46 5.68
N CYS A 411 -7.29 -26.23 5.27
CA CYS A 411 -8.06 -25.05 5.67
C CYS A 411 -8.46 -24.21 4.44
N ASN A 412 -9.00 -24.90 3.45
CA ASN A 412 -9.30 -24.35 2.13
C ASN A 412 -10.04 -22.99 2.14
N TRP A 413 -9.67 -22.15 1.18
CA TRP A 413 -10.20 -20.79 1.03
C TRP A 413 -11.72 -20.78 0.86
N LEU A 414 -12.30 -21.83 0.26
CA LEU A 414 -13.74 -21.91 0.02
C LEU A 414 -14.51 -22.06 1.34
N GLY A 415 -14.05 -22.94 2.24
CA GLY A 415 -14.60 -23.09 3.58
C GLY A 415 -14.46 -21.81 4.39
N ASN A 416 -13.28 -21.18 4.35
CA ASN A 416 -13.04 -19.90 5.02
C ASN A 416 -13.96 -18.79 4.50
N SER A 417 -14.11 -18.66 3.18
CA SER A 417 -15.03 -17.70 2.55
C SER A 417 -16.49 -17.93 2.96
N ARG A 418 -16.93 -19.20 2.99
CA ARG A 418 -18.31 -19.57 3.31
C ARG A 418 -18.70 -19.20 4.74
N TRP A 419 -17.85 -19.46 5.72
CA TRP A 419 -18.21 -19.10 7.10
C TRP A 419 -18.20 -17.59 7.31
N VAL A 420 -17.24 -16.86 6.72
CA VAL A 420 -17.20 -15.39 6.78
C VAL A 420 -18.46 -14.79 6.15
N GLN A 421 -18.90 -15.36 5.02
CA GLN A 421 -20.13 -14.95 4.32
C GLN A 421 -21.41 -15.26 5.13
N ALA A 422 -21.40 -16.34 5.93
CA ALA A 422 -22.55 -16.78 6.72
C ALA A 422 -22.65 -16.14 8.11
N MET A 423 -21.55 -15.59 8.64
CA MET A 423 -21.48 -14.96 9.96
C MET A 423 -22.55 -13.86 10.11
N GLU A 424 -23.33 -13.94 11.19
CA GLU A 424 -24.40 -13.00 11.49
C GLU A 424 -23.85 -11.79 12.27
N TRP A 425 -23.99 -10.59 11.70
CA TRP A 425 -23.63 -9.31 12.32
C TRP A 425 -24.33 -8.15 11.60
N SER A 426 -24.29 -6.94 12.15
CA SER A 426 -25.07 -5.79 11.63
C SER A 426 -24.75 -5.42 10.18
N GLY A 427 -23.56 -5.74 9.70
CA GLY A 427 -23.10 -5.48 8.33
C GLY A 427 -23.17 -6.69 7.38
N GLN A 428 -23.79 -7.81 7.77
CA GLN A 428 -23.79 -9.04 6.98
C GLN A 428 -24.40 -8.87 5.58
N GLU A 429 -25.53 -8.18 5.46
CA GLU A 429 -26.21 -7.96 4.16
C GLU A 429 -25.32 -7.16 3.21
N GLN A 430 -24.70 -6.11 3.73
CA GLN A 430 -23.82 -5.21 2.96
C GLN A 430 -22.49 -5.90 2.63
N TYR A 431 -21.96 -6.74 3.53
CA TYR A 431 -20.85 -7.63 3.20
C TYR A 431 -21.24 -8.58 2.07
N GLY A 432 -22.41 -9.21 2.15
CA GLY A 432 -22.90 -10.10 1.11
C GLY A 432 -23.04 -9.42 -0.25
N ALA A 433 -23.53 -8.19 -0.27
CA ALA A 433 -23.66 -7.35 -1.45
C ALA A 433 -22.34 -6.72 -1.96
N ALA A 434 -21.28 -6.73 -1.15
CA ALA A 434 -20.00 -6.14 -1.54
C ALA A 434 -19.37 -6.92 -2.71
N PRO A 435 -18.73 -6.23 -3.68
CA PRO A 435 -18.05 -6.90 -4.76
C PRO A 435 -16.78 -7.60 -4.26
N THR A 436 -16.47 -8.76 -4.87
CA THR A 436 -15.13 -9.31 -4.81
C THR A 436 -14.25 -8.56 -5.80
N VAL A 437 -13.11 -8.04 -5.35
CA VAL A 437 -12.17 -7.25 -6.15
C VAL A 437 -10.75 -7.85 -6.09
N PRO A 438 -9.91 -7.63 -7.11
CA PRO A 438 -8.52 -8.10 -7.07
C PRO A 438 -7.71 -7.48 -5.92
N PHE A 439 -7.00 -8.32 -5.17
CA PHE A 439 -5.87 -7.91 -4.34
C PHE A 439 -4.63 -7.96 -5.22
N VAL A 440 -3.97 -6.82 -5.41
CA VAL A 440 -2.85 -6.69 -6.35
C VAL A 440 -1.57 -6.56 -5.54
N VAL A 441 -0.43 -7.10 -5.97
CA VAL A 441 0.91 -6.89 -5.41
C VAL A 441 1.84 -6.66 -6.61
N ASP A 442 2.67 -5.61 -6.56
CA ASP A 442 3.49 -5.11 -7.69
C ASP A 442 2.79 -5.01 -9.05
N GLY A 443 1.49 -4.71 -9.09
CA GLY A 443 0.74 -4.63 -10.35
C GLY A 443 0.27 -5.98 -10.91
N ALA A 444 0.55 -7.09 -10.24
CA ALA A 444 -0.03 -8.40 -10.53
C ALA A 444 -1.12 -8.74 -9.52
N GLU A 445 -2.20 -9.38 -9.98
CA GLU A 445 -3.21 -9.92 -9.07
C GLU A 445 -2.58 -11.02 -8.21
N ALA A 446 -2.54 -10.79 -6.90
CA ALA A 446 -2.01 -11.71 -5.89
C ALA A 446 -3.13 -12.34 -5.05
N GLY A 447 -4.38 -12.02 -5.33
CA GLY A 447 -5.53 -12.59 -4.62
C GLY A 447 -6.87 -11.95 -4.99
N LEU A 448 -7.93 -12.41 -4.32
CA LEU A 448 -9.29 -11.89 -4.43
C LEU A 448 -9.81 -11.49 -3.06
N LEU A 449 -10.20 -10.23 -2.92
CA LEU A 449 -10.57 -9.57 -1.68
C LEU A 449 -12.07 -9.25 -1.69
N LYS A 450 -12.74 -9.42 -0.56
CA LYS A 450 -14.13 -8.97 -0.34
C LYS A 450 -14.25 -8.35 1.04
N SER A 451 -14.84 -7.16 1.13
CA SER A 451 -14.88 -6.42 2.39
C SER A 451 -16.12 -5.55 2.56
N HIS A 452 -16.53 -5.39 3.81
CA HIS A 452 -17.48 -4.38 4.23
C HIS A 452 -17.23 -3.99 5.68
N GLY A 453 -17.21 -2.69 5.96
CA GLY A 453 -16.95 -2.19 7.31
C GLY A 453 -15.63 -2.73 7.88
N PRO A 454 -15.62 -3.29 9.10
CA PRO A 454 -14.42 -3.84 9.72
C PRO A 454 -14.06 -5.27 9.25
N LEU A 455 -14.89 -5.93 8.44
CA LEU A 455 -14.69 -7.31 8.01
C LEU A 455 -14.08 -7.40 6.60
N THR A 456 -13.04 -8.20 6.45
CA THR A 456 -12.39 -8.50 5.16
C THR A 456 -12.08 -9.99 5.03
N PHE A 457 -12.41 -10.57 3.88
CA PHE A 457 -11.91 -11.86 3.43
C PHE A 457 -10.94 -11.66 2.25
N LEU A 458 -9.84 -12.42 2.23
CA LEU A 458 -8.85 -12.41 1.16
C LEU A 458 -8.42 -13.84 0.78
N LYS A 459 -8.79 -14.28 -0.42
CA LYS A 459 -8.16 -15.45 -1.05
C LYS A 459 -6.81 -15.01 -1.62
N VAL A 460 -5.70 -15.65 -1.24
CA VAL A 460 -4.36 -15.33 -1.75
C VAL A 460 -3.97 -16.33 -2.83
N HIS A 461 -3.70 -15.84 -4.03
CA HIS A 461 -3.33 -16.66 -5.17
C HIS A 461 -1.96 -17.28 -4.96
N ASP A 462 -1.75 -18.44 -5.60
CA ASP A 462 -0.46 -19.13 -5.61
C ASP A 462 0.14 -19.43 -4.23
N ALA A 463 -0.68 -19.46 -3.17
CA ALA A 463 -0.28 -19.79 -1.81
C ALA A 463 -0.99 -21.06 -1.30
N GLY A 464 -0.29 -21.84 -0.48
CA GLY A 464 -0.84 -22.93 0.32
C GLY A 464 -1.22 -22.47 1.72
N HIS A 465 -0.97 -23.32 2.72
CA HIS A 465 -1.37 -23.12 4.11
C HIS A 465 -0.64 -21.94 4.77
N MET A 466 0.68 -21.91 4.62
CA MET A 466 1.55 -20.85 5.14
C MET A 466 1.67 -19.74 4.09
N VAL A 467 0.67 -18.87 4.01
CA VAL A 467 0.65 -17.77 3.03
C VAL A 467 1.93 -16.89 3.07
N PRO A 468 2.48 -16.52 4.24
CA PRO A 468 3.74 -15.76 4.26
C PRO A 468 4.95 -16.55 3.76
N MET A 469 4.92 -17.88 3.77
CA MET A 469 5.98 -18.70 3.17
C MET A 469 5.92 -18.71 1.65
N ASP A 470 4.73 -18.95 1.08
CA ASP A 470 4.57 -19.09 -0.37
C ASP A 470 4.51 -17.73 -1.10
N GLN A 471 3.92 -16.72 -0.46
CA GLN A 471 3.73 -15.38 -1.01
C GLN A 471 4.20 -14.30 0.00
N PRO A 472 5.49 -14.28 0.39
CA PRO A 472 6.02 -13.43 1.46
C PRO A 472 5.78 -11.94 1.22
N LYS A 473 5.99 -11.49 -0.02
CA LYS A 473 5.77 -10.10 -0.41
C LYS A 473 4.29 -9.70 -0.34
N ALA A 474 3.40 -10.56 -0.84
CA ALA A 474 1.96 -10.35 -0.78
C ALA A 474 1.47 -10.31 0.67
N SER A 475 2.00 -11.21 1.50
CA SER A 475 1.68 -11.31 2.92
C SER A 475 2.09 -10.05 3.71
N LEU A 476 3.31 -9.55 3.52
CA LEU A 476 3.75 -8.30 4.16
C LEU A 476 2.88 -7.11 3.75
N GLN A 477 2.58 -6.99 2.45
CA GLN A 477 1.73 -5.92 1.94
C GLN A 477 0.29 -6.03 2.47
N MET A 478 -0.26 -7.25 2.51
CA MET A 478 -1.57 -7.54 3.11
C MET A 478 -1.63 -7.06 4.56
N LEU A 479 -0.66 -7.45 5.40
CA LEU A 479 -0.62 -7.04 6.81
C LEU A 479 -0.56 -5.52 6.93
N GLY A 480 0.42 -4.89 6.28
CA GLY A 480 0.64 -3.44 6.37
C GLY A 480 -0.58 -2.65 5.91
N SER A 481 -1.15 -3.00 4.75
CA SER A 481 -2.34 -2.36 4.21
C SER A 481 -3.57 -2.58 5.10
N TRP A 482 -3.73 -3.75 5.71
CA TRP A 482 -4.85 -4.03 6.61
C TRP A 482 -4.79 -3.21 7.90
N MET A 483 -3.63 -3.21 8.59
CA MET A 483 -3.46 -2.44 9.82
C MET A 483 -3.73 -0.96 9.58
N GLN A 484 -3.26 -0.42 8.45
CA GLN A 484 -3.48 0.98 8.03
C GLN A 484 -4.91 1.27 7.53
N GLY A 485 -5.78 0.27 7.39
CA GLY A 485 -7.14 0.44 6.85
C GLY A 485 -7.15 0.78 5.35
N LYS A 486 -6.15 0.29 4.62
CA LYS A 486 -5.95 0.46 3.19
C LYS A 486 -6.17 -0.83 2.38
N LEU A 487 -6.32 -2.00 3.02
CA LEU A 487 -6.49 -3.28 2.31
C LEU A 487 -7.74 -3.32 1.40
N THR A 488 -8.82 -2.64 1.80
CA THR A 488 -10.10 -2.58 1.06
C THR A 488 -10.18 -1.41 0.10
N LYS A 489 -9.21 -0.49 0.19
CA LYS A 489 -8.92 0.43 -0.90
C LYS A 489 -8.24 -0.45 -1.92
N SER A 490 -8.97 -0.81 -2.97
CA SER A 490 -8.43 -1.63 -4.05
C SER A 490 -7.04 -1.10 -4.37
N GLU A 491 -6.01 -1.91 -4.17
CA GLU A 491 -4.70 -1.59 -4.72
C GLU A 491 -4.77 -1.65 -6.25
N ALA A 492 -5.88 -2.03 -6.90
CA ALA A 492 -6.13 -1.71 -8.30
C ALA A 492 -6.77 -0.32 -8.49
N GLU A 493 -7.40 0.30 -7.48
CA GLU A 493 -7.77 1.73 -7.51
C GLU A 493 -6.54 2.58 -7.20
N ASP A 494 -5.77 2.26 -6.15
CA ASP A 494 -4.53 2.96 -5.82
C ASP A 494 -3.38 2.59 -6.79
N ARG A 495 -3.21 1.33 -7.23
CA ARG A 495 -2.20 0.99 -8.26
C ARG A 495 -2.64 1.29 -9.65
N LEU A 496 -3.90 1.41 -10.04
CA LEU A 496 -4.18 1.80 -11.42
C LEU A 496 -4.17 3.33 -11.57
N ILE A 497 -4.48 4.08 -10.50
CA ILE A 497 -4.08 5.48 -10.37
C ILE A 497 -2.54 5.61 -10.39
N ARG A 498 -1.81 4.71 -9.70
CA ARG A 498 -0.34 4.69 -9.76
C ARG A 498 0.24 4.09 -11.05
N SER A 499 -0.38 3.13 -11.73
CA SER A 499 0.13 2.40 -12.92
C SER A 499 -0.25 3.08 -14.23
N LEU A 500 -1.13 4.09 -14.14
CA LEU A 500 -1.19 5.16 -15.13
C LEU A 500 -0.01 6.15 -14.96
N ASN A 501 0.83 5.97 -13.93
CA ASN A 501 2.09 6.70 -13.71
C ASN A 501 1.96 8.20 -13.94
N LEU A 502 0.91 8.76 -13.34
CA LEU A 502 0.69 10.21 -13.34
C LEU A 502 1.30 10.86 -12.11
N PHE A 503 1.61 10.08 -11.06
CA PHE A 503 1.99 10.61 -9.76
C PHE A 503 2.95 9.68 -9.00
N PRO A 504 3.80 10.24 -8.13
CA PRO A 504 5.04 9.65 -7.67
C PRO A 504 4.91 9.06 -6.26
N THR A 505 5.72 8.04 -5.98
CA THR A 505 5.69 7.30 -4.70
C THR A 505 6.80 7.69 -3.73
N ASP A 506 7.56 8.75 -4.02
CA ASP A 506 8.79 9.07 -3.31
C ASP A 506 8.56 9.62 -1.90
N SER A 507 9.51 9.32 -1.01
CA SER A 507 9.52 9.68 0.41
C SER A 507 9.66 11.19 0.64
N ILE A 508 9.26 11.64 1.84
CA ILE A 508 9.42 13.04 2.29
C ILE A 508 10.90 13.35 2.42
N ASN A 509 11.30 14.52 1.91
CA ASN A 509 12.59 15.11 2.25
C ASN A 509 12.56 15.60 3.70
N ILE A 510 13.16 14.79 4.58
CA ILE A 510 13.38 15.10 5.99
C ILE A 510 14.86 15.42 6.16
N ALA A 511 15.17 16.65 6.54
CA ALA A 511 16.52 17.08 6.87
C ALA A 511 16.58 17.63 8.30
N SER A 512 17.72 17.44 8.99
CA SER A 512 17.89 17.96 10.34
C SER A 512 17.74 19.50 10.36
N PRO A 513 17.10 20.08 11.39
CA PRO A 513 16.94 21.52 11.47
C PRO A 513 18.31 22.22 11.50
N ASP A 514 18.58 23.13 10.56
CA ASP A 514 19.76 23.99 10.62
C ASP A 514 19.50 25.14 11.62
N PRO A 515 20.26 25.21 12.74
CA PRO A 515 20.06 26.20 13.79
C PRO A 515 20.44 27.63 13.37
N SER A 516 21.05 27.84 12.20
CA SER A 516 21.42 29.17 11.70
C SER A 516 20.24 29.95 11.08
N PHE A 517 19.10 29.28 10.83
CA PHE A 517 17.93 29.87 10.19
C PHE A 517 16.98 30.56 11.18
N VAL A 518 16.55 31.77 10.83
CA VAL A 518 15.55 32.56 11.57
C VAL A 518 14.25 32.59 10.77
N ALA A 519 13.10 32.48 11.44
CA ALA A 519 11.78 32.54 10.79
C ALA A 519 11.61 33.80 9.92
N GLN A 520 10.92 33.68 8.78
CA GLN A 520 10.67 34.76 7.82
C GLN A 520 11.94 35.37 7.18
N LYS A 521 13.03 34.61 7.11
CA LYS A 521 14.28 35.04 6.50
C LYS A 521 14.64 34.16 5.30
N ILE A 522 15.15 34.80 4.25
CA ILE A 522 15.82 34.13 3.14
C ILE A 522 17.28 33.93 3.51
N VAL A 523 17.78 32.71 3.32
CA VAL A 523 19.21 32.42 3.28
C VAL A 523 19.52 31.95 1.87
N GLU A 524 20.28 32.77 1.16
CA GLU A 524 20.59 32.53 -0.24
C GLU A 524 22.09 32.63 -0.50
N LYS A 525 22.50 32.05 -1.62
CA LYS A 525 23.85 32.21 -2.15
C LYS A 525 23.82 32.32 -3.66
N SER A 526 24.79 33.05 -4.19
CA SER A 526 25.12 32.94 -5.60
C SER A 526 25.70 31.55 -5.87
N PHE A 527 25.30 30.94 -6.98
CA PHE A 527 25.76 29.60 -7.34
C PHE A 527 26.14 29.52 -8.82
N CYS A 528 26.99 28.53 -9.13
CA CYS A 528 27.34 28.11 -10.47
C CYS A 528 27.34 26.59 -10.50
N PHE A 529 26.73 25.98 -11.52
CA PHE A 529 26.75 24.53 -11.67
C PHE A 529 28.18 24.04 -12.02
N PRO A 530 28.72 23.05 -11.30
CA PRO A 530 30.10 22.58 -11.48
C PRO A 530 30.46 22.16 -12.91
N SER A 531 29.49 21.61 -13.66
CA SER A 531 29.68 21.13 -15.04
C SER A 531 29.83 22.26 -16.07
N LEU A 532 29.55 23.52 -15.71
CA LEU A 532 29.71 24.68 -16.59
C LEU A 532 31.15 25.20 -16.67
N ASN A 533 32.04 24.82 -15.75
CA ASN A 533 33.45 25.26 -15.79
C ASN A 533 34.27 24.61 -16.93
N ASN A 534 33.82 23.46 -17.46
CA ASN A 534 34.52 22.73 -18.53
C ASN A 534 33.99 23.00 -19.94
N SER A 535 32.93 23.81 -20.12
CA SER A 535 32.31 24.08 -21.42
C SER A 535 32.81 25.34 -22.12
N GLY A 536 33.83 26.02 -21.57
CA GLY A 536 34.41 27.24 -22.15
C GLY A 536 33.51 28.48 -22.07
N VAL A 537 32.49 28.44 -21.21
CA VAL A 537 31.53 29.54 -21.01
C VAL A 537 31.99 30.39 -19.83
N SER A 538 32.06 31.71 -20.01
CA SER A 538 32.34 32.68 -18.93
C SER A 538 31.12 32.78 -18.00
N VAL A 539 31.11 32.03 -16.90
CA VAL A 539 29.97 31.89 -15.97
C VAL A 539 29.93 32.96 -14.87
N GLU A 540 30.95 33.79 -14.77
CA GLU A 540 31.22 34.64 -13.59
C GLU A 540 30.24 35.83 -13.41
N ASP A 541 29.32 36.07 -14.35
CA ASP A 541 28.41 37.24 -14.34
C ASP A 541 26.89 36.91 -14.32
N LEU A 542 26.47 35.65 -14.16
CA LEU A 542 25.08 35.28 -14.41
C LEU A 542 24.06 35.70 -13.32
N GLY A 543 24.49 36.14 -12.14
CA GLY A 543 23.59 36.66 -11.10
C GLY A 543 22.51 35.66 -10.65
N HIS A 544 22.82 34.36 -10.64
CA HIS A 544 21.89 33.31 -10.24
C HIS A 544 21.92 33.09 -8.73
N HIS A 545 20.75 32.94 -8.11
CA HIS A 545 20.60 32.76 -6.67
C HIS A 545 19.85 31.46 -6.40
N ALA A 546 20.35 30.68 -5.45
CA ALA A 546 19.64 29.54 -4.87
C ALA A 546 19.49 29.82 -3.38
N GLY A 547 18.32 29.51 -2.82
CA GLY A 547 18.09 29.81 -1.41
C GLY A 547 16.90 29.11 -0.80
N TYR A 548 16.85 29.20 0.53
CA TYR A 548 15.76 28.73 1.35
C TYR A 548 15.04 29.89 2.03
N TYR A 549 13.71 29.84 2.02
CA TYR A 549 12.84 30.67 2.85
C TYR A 549 12.31 29.89 4.04
N SER A 550 12.43 30.48 5.24
CA SER A 550 11.91 29.89 6.47
C SER A 550 10.45 30.28 6.70
N LEU A 551 9.57 29.28 6.68
CA LEU A 551 8.14 29.49 6.77
C LEU A 551 7.70 29.92 8.18
N PRO A 552 6.84 30.96 8.32
CA PRO A 552 6.47 31.46 9.65
C PRO A 552 5.62 30.49 10.48
N HIS A 553 4.85 29.61 9.84
CA HIS A 553 3.96 28.68 10.52
C HIS A 553 4.68 27.44 11.07
N SER A 554 5.94 27.20 10.72
CA SER A 554 6.73 26.07 11.22
C SER A 554 8.18 26.45 11.45
N LYS A 555 8.73 25.99 12.59
CA LYS A 555 10.16 26.15 12.88
C LYS A 555 11.04 25.24 12.00
N ALA A 556 10.45 24.22 11.38
CA ALA A 556 11.11 23.15 10.65
C ALA A 556 10.93 23.21 9.13
N ALA A 557 9.88 23.86 8.61
CA ALA A 557 9.58 23.91 7.18
C ALA A 557 10.39 24.96 6.43
N ARG A 558 10.94 24.58 5.27
CA ARG A 558 11.74 25.43 4.38
C ARG A 558 11.29 25.30 2.93
N MET A 559 11.13 26.42 2.24
CA MET A 559 10.85 26.48 0.80
C MET A 559 12.13 26.80 0.03
N PHE A 560 12.48 25.99 -0.95
CA PHE A 560 13.60 26.17 -1.85
C PHE A 560 13.19 26.94 -3.12
N TYR A 561 14.11 27.75 -3.64
CA TYR A 561 13.95 28.38 -4.95
C TYR A 561 15.27 28.52 -5.69
N LEU A 562 15.16 28.60 -7.02
CA LEU A 562 16.21 28.95 -7.96
C LEU A 562 15.79 30.19 -8.74
N PHE A 563 16.62 31.23 -8.75
CA PHE A 563 16.38 32.48 -9.46
C PHE A 563 17.45 32.74 -10.51
N PHE A 564 17.00 33.04 -11.72
CA PHE A 564 17.84 33.32 -12.88
C PHE A 564 17.51 34.72 -13.41
N GLU A 565 18.52 35.59 -13.45
CA GLU A 565 18.38 36.90 -14.06
C GLU A 565 18.17 36.80 -15.58
N SER A 566 17.50 37.80 -16.15
CA SER A 566 17.28 37.81 -17.59
C SER A 566 18.58 37.95 -18.38
N ARG A 567 18.77 37.07 -19.37
CA ARG A 567 19.85 37.17 -20.39
C ARG A 567 19.80 38.45 -21.23
N ASN A 568 18.73 39.25 -21.13
CA ASN A 568 18.60 40.50 -21.85
C ASN A 568 18.82 41.72 -20.93
N LYS A 569 17.93 41.94 -19.94
CA LYS A 569 18.04 43.11 -19.03
C LYS A 569 17.45 42.80 -17.66
N LYS A 570 18.12 43.22 -16.58
CA LYS A 570 17.59 43.11 -15.20
C LYS A 570 16.22 43.75 -14.99
N LYS A 571 15.85 44.76 -15.79
CA LYS A 571 14.54 45.44 -15.76
C LYS A 571 13.41 44.67 -16.47
N ASP A 572 13.71 43.55 -17.11
CA ASP A 572 12.68 42.69 -17.70
C ASP A 572 11.76 42.14 -16.59
N PRO A 573 10.52 41.72 -16.91
CA PRO A 573 9.57 41.24 -15.92
C PRO A 573 10.14 40.11 -15.05
N VAL A 574 9.65 40.00 -13.81
CA VAL A 574 9.89 38.84 -12.96
C VAL A 574 8.77 37.84 -13.21
N VAL A 575 9.14 36.60 -13.49
CA VAL A 575 8.23 35.48 -13.73
C VAL A 575 8.51 34.43 -12.67
N ILE A 576 7.49 34.02 -11.92
CA ILE A 576 7.57 32.81 -11.10
C ILE A 576 6.99 31.64 -11.92
N TRP A 577 7.68 30.51 -11.89
CA TRP A 577 7.22 29.23 -12.40
C TRP A 577 6.89 28.30 -11.24
N LEU A 578 5.71 27.68 -11.31
CA LEU A 578 5.21 26.71 -10.36
C LEU A 578 4.87 25.41 -11.10
N THR A 579 5.63 24.35 -10.86
CA THR A 579 5.27 23.01 -11.34
C THR A 579 4.10 22.45 -10.50
N GLY A 580 3.27 21.62 -11.14
CA GLY A 580 2.11 20.99 -10.53
C GLY A 580 2.43 19.73 -9.72
N GLY A 581 1.83 18.61 -10.12
CA GLY A 581 1.78 17.36 -9.34
C GLY A 581 0.37 17.14 -8.77
N PRO A 582 0.07 17.54 -7.52
CA PRO A 582 0.88 18.39 -6.63
C PRO A 582 2.11 17.68 -6.07
N GLY A 583 3.15 18.45 -5.76
CA GLY A 583 4.36 17.95 -5.13
C GLY A 583 5.55 17.72 -6.06
N CYS A 584 5.48 18.17 -7.31
CA CYS A 584 6.57 18.04 -8.29
C CYS A 584 7.53 19.24 -8.24
N GLY A 585 8.83 18.96 -8.22
CA GLY A 585 9.89 19.97 -8.18
C GLY A 585 9.85 20.89 -9.40
N SER A 586 10.10 22.18 -9.18
CA SER A 586 10.15 23.15 -10.28
C SER A 586 11.40 23.01 -11.15
N GLU A 587 12.37 22.20 -10.72
CA GLU A 587 13.53 21.79 -11.51
C GLU A 587 13.15 21.02 -12.77
N MET A 588 11.99 20.35 -12.79
CA MET A 588 11.50 19.66 -13.99
C MET A 588 11.38 20.66 -15.15
N ALA A 589 10.72 21.79 -14.89
CA ALA A 589 10.59 22.85 -15.88
C ALA A 589 11.90 23.57 -16.18
N LEU A 590 12.76 23.70 -15.15
CA LEU A 590 14.08 24.29 -15.30
C LEU A 590 14.94 23.54 -16.34
N PHE A 591 14.89 22.20 -16.33
CA PHE A 591 15.81 21.38 -17.14
C PHE A 591 15.19 20.72 -18.37
N PHE A 592 13.87 20.56 -18.43
CA PHE A 592 13.20 19.93 -19.58
C PHE A 592 12.33 20.89 -20.39
N GLU A 593 11.97 22.05 -19.84
CA GLU A 593 10.96 22.92 -20.44
C GLU A 593 11.52 24.30 -20.80
N ASN A 594 11.50 25.23 -19.85
CA ASN A 594 11.63 26.66 -20.12
C ASN A 594 12.76 27.33 -19.33
N GLY A 595 13.54 26.57 -18.58
CA GLY A 595 14.72 27.10 -17.93
C GLY A 595 15.87 27.42 -18.89
N PRO A 596 16.97 27.99 -18.35
CA PRO A 596 18.11 28.42 -19.14
C PRO A 596 18.96 27.27 -19.68
N PHE A 597 18.79 26.05 -19.16
CA PHE A 597 19.69 24.93 -19.43
C PHE A 597 18.96 23.63 -19.78
N HIS A 598 19.64 22.78 -20.55
CA HIS A 598 19.31 21.37 -20.76
C HIS A 598 20.38 20.51 -20.10
N ILE A 599 19.99 19.36 -19.55
CA ILE A 599 20.93 18.36 -19.03
C ILE A 599 21.23 17.35 -20.15
N THR A 600 22.51 17.18 -20.45
CA THR A 600 22.98 16.20 -21.42
C THR A 600 23.16 14.82 -20.79
N ASN A 601 23.26 13.77 -21.61
CA ASN A 601 23.40 12.38 -21.14
C ASN A 601 24.66 12.12 -20.27
N ASN A 602 25.69 12.95 -20.38
CA ASN A 602 26.90 12.92 -19.55
C ASN A 602 26.81 13.82 -18.31
N LEU A 603 25.59 14.20 -17.90
CA LEU A 603 25.31 15.04 -16.73
C LEU A 603 26.00 16.42 -16.80
N SER A 604 26.13 16.97 -18.01
CA SER A 604 26.61 18.34 -18.24
C SER A 604 25.46 19.26 -18.64
N LEU A 605 25.71 20.58 -18.61
CA LEU A 605 24.69 21.57 -18.94
C LEU A 605 24.98 22.25 -20.27
N GLU A 606 23.95 22.38 -21.09
CA GLU A 606 23.94 23.16 -22.33
C GLU A 606 22.91 24.28 -22.26
N TRP A 607 23.16 25.38 -22.97
CA TRP A 607 22.21 26.49 -23.02
C TRP A 607 20.92 26.11 -23.75
N ASN A 608 19.79 26.37 -23.12
CA ASN A 608 18.50 26.39 -23.78
C ASN A 608 18.37 27.70 -24.60
N ASN A 609 18.39 27.58 -25.92
CA ASN A 609 18.21 28.71 -26.84
C ASN A 609 16.79 29.28 -26.87
N TYR A 610 15.87 28.66 -26.14
CA TYR A 610 14.47 29.08 -26.02
C TYR A 610 14.01 29.23 -24.56
N GLY A 611 14.96 29.28 -23.62
CA GLY A 611 14.65 29.54 -22.21
C GLY A 611 13.90 30.85 -22.00
N TRP A 612 12.97 30.86 -21.04
CA TRP A 612 12.14 32.01 -20.71
C TRP A 612 12.93 33.16 -20.08
N ASP A 613 14.11 32.88 -19.55
CA ASP A 613 15.10 33.86 -19.11
C ASP A 613 15.54 34.84 -20.23
N MET A 614 15.32 34.50 -21.51
CA MET A 614 15.48 35.41 -22.65
C MET A 614 14.40 36.51 -22.75
N ALA A 615 13.40 36.50 -21.87
CA ALA A 615 12.31 37.47 -21.85
C ALA A 615 11.93 37.96 -20.45
N SER A 616 12.48 37.36 -19.39
CA SER A 616 12.18 37.67 -17.99
C SER A 616 13.35 37.31 -17.07
N ASN A 617 13.35 37.86 -15.86
CA ASN A 617 14.02 37.21 -14.73
C ASN A 617 13.07 36.11 -14.25
N ILE A 618 13.53 34.86 -14.16
CA ILE A 618 12.67 33.71 -13.89
C ILE A 618 13.05 33.03 -12.58
N MET A 619 12.04 32.64 -11.81
CA MET A 619 12.17 31.95 -10.55
C MET A 619 11.43 30.62 -10.59
N PHE A 620 12.11 29.55 -10.21
CA PHE A 620 11.55 28.22 -10.03
C PHE A 620 11.43 27.98 -8.53
N VAL A 621 10.23 27.68 -8.04
CA VAL A 621 9.97 27.53 -6.60
C VAL A 621 9.42 26.15 -6.32
N ASP A 622 10.06 25.45 -5.41
CA ASP A 622 9.59 24.15 -4.93
C ASP A 622 8.51 24.34 -3.89
N GLN A 623 7.30 23.91 -4.21
CA GLN A 623 6.14 24.12 -3.37
C GLN A 623 5.11 23.01 -3.54
N PRO A 624 4.36 22.67 -2.47
CA PRO A 624 4.56 23.09 -1.08
C PRO A 624 5.78 22.41 -0.42
N THR A 625 6.00 22.66 0.88
CA THR A 625 7.00 21.94 1.68
C THR A 625 6.90 20.42 1.50
N GLY A 626 8.02 19.75 1.26
CA GLY A 626 8.10 18.32 0.92
C GLY A 626 8.30 18.05 -0.58
N THR A 627 8.28 19.09 -1.42
CA THR A 627 8.47 19.06 -2.88
C THR A 627 9.91 19.40 -3.25
N GLY A 628 10.52 18.66 -4.19
CA GLY A 628 11.89 18.95 -4.65
C GLY A 628 12.85 19.10 -3.47
N PHE A 629 13.59 20.20 -3.40
CA PHE A 629 14.47 20.52 -2.27
C PHE A 629 13.78 21.23 -1.09
N SER A 630 12.50 21.59 -1.20
CA SER A 630 11.71 22.11 -0.06
C SER A 630 11.39 21.00 0.94
N TYR A 631 11.64 21.23 2.23
CA TYR A 631 11.67 20.16 3.23
C TYR A 631 11.07 20.56 4.59
N THR A 632 10.70 19.57 5.41
CA THR A 632 10.37 19.75 6.84
C THR A 632 11.12 18.73 7.70
N ALA A 633 11.61 19.17 8.85
CA ALA A 633 12.55 18.39 9.67
C ALA A 633 11.90 17.34 10.59
N ASN A 634 10.59 17.41 10.89
CA ASN A 634 10.04 16.70 12.06
C ASN A 634 8.69 15.97 11.90
N ASN A 635 7.88 16.19 10.85
CA ASN A 635 6.61 15.46 10.61
C ASN A 635 5.94 15.86 9.26
N THR A 636 5.02 15.03 8.74
CA THR A 636 4.09 15.36 7.65
C THR A 636 3.11 16.50 7.98
N SER A 637 2.90 16.82 9.26
CA SER A 637 1.92 17.83 9.69
C SER A 637 2.22 19.25 9.22
N ASP A 638 3.44 19.53 8.77
CA ASP A 638 3.85 20.83 8.23
C ASP A 638 3.57 20.96 6.72
N ILE A 639 3.13 19.88 6.07
CA ILE A 639 2.74 19.91 4.66
C ILE A 639 1.35 20.56 4.57
N ARG A 640 1.21 21.53 3.66
CA ARG A 640 -0.09 22.18 3.38
C ARG A 640 -1.04 21.19 2.70
N ILE A 641 -2.32 21.28 3.04
CA ILE A 641 -3.39 20.40 2.55
C ILE A 641 -4.38 21.12 1.62
N ASP A 642 -4.16 22.42 1.39
CA ASP A 642 -5.05 23.27 0.61
C ASP A 642 -4.29 24.41 -0.10
N GLU A 643 -4.91 24.95 -1.14
CA GLU A 643 -4.42 26.07 -1.93
C GLU A 643 -4.27 27.37 -1.12
N VAL A 644 -5.08 27.54 -0.07
CA VAL A 644 -5.06 28.74 0.78
C VAL A 644 -3.77 28.80 1.59
N GLY A 645 -3.39 27.70 2.24
CA GLY A 645 -2.12 27.61 2.97
C GLY A 645 -0.92 27.85 2.06
N ILE A 646 -0.94 27.23 0.87
CA ILE A 646 0.14 27.34 -0.11
C ILE A 646 0.28 28.75 -0.67
N SER A 647 -0.84 29.39 -1.03
CA SER A 647 -0.82 30.77 -1.54
C SER A 647 -0.33 31.77 -0.50
N ASN A 648 -0.61 31.55 0.79
CA ASN A 648 -0.03 32.33 1.88
C ASN A 648 1.48 32.13 2.00
N ASP A 649 1.95 30.89 1.97
CA ASP A 649 3.38 30.58 2.04
C ASP A 649 4.17 31.19 0.87
N LEU A 650 3.62 31.08 -0.36
CA LEU A 650 4.19 31.69 -1.56
C LEU A 650 4.16 33.22 -1.50
N TYR A 651 3.08 33.82 -0.97
CA TYR A 651 3.01 35.27 -0.80
C TYR A 651 4.06 35.76 0.21
N ASP A 652 4.19 35.10 1.36
CA ASP A 652 5.18 35.42 2.39
C ASP A 652 6.60 35.28 1.86
N PHE A 653 6.86 34.22 1.08
CA PHE A 653 8.12 34.06 0.35
C PHE A 653 8.40 35.23 -0.58
N LEU A 654 7.44 35.62 -1.43
CA LEU A 654 7.61 36.74 -2.36
C LEU A 654 7.85 38.07 -1.63
N GLN A 655 7.18 38.30 -0.51
CA GLN A 655 7.42 39.45 0.36
C GLN A 655 8.86 39.49 0.87
N ALA A 656 9.38 38.35 1.34
CA ALA A 656 10.76 38.23 1.77
C ALA A 656 11.75 38.40 0.60
N PHE A 657 11.46 37.80 -0.56
CA PHE A 657 12.29 37.87 -1.75
C PHE A 657 12.44 39.30 -2.26
N PHE A 658 11.35 40.04 -2.43
CA PHE A 658 11.41 41.42 -2.91
C PHE A 658 11.99 42.39 -1.87
N LYS A 659 12.01 42.01 -0.58
CA LYS A 659 12.69 42.77 0.46
C LYS A 659 14.19 42.61 0.38
N GLU A 660 14.67 41.39 0.15
CA GLU A 660 16.09 41.08 -0.04
C GLU A 660 16.61 41.58 -1.39
N HIS A 661 15.75 41.55 -2.42
CA HIS A 661 16.04 41.99 -3.78
C HIS A 661 15.20 43.18 -4.25
N PRO A 662 15.36 44.37 -3.62
CA PRO A 662 14.53 45.54 -3.91
C PRO A 662 14.68 46.05 -5.35
N GLN A 663 15.77 45.69 -6.05
CA GLN A 663 15.97 45.99 -7.47
C GLN A 663 14.91 45.34 -8.38
N PHE A 664 14.35 44.20 -7.97
CA PHE A 664 13.32 43.48 -8.73
C PHE A 664 11.89 43.79 -8.27
N ALA A 665 11.70 44.37 -7.08
CA ALA A 665 10.39 44.69 -6.51
C ALA A 665 9.55 45.63 -7.39
N LYS A 666 10.19 46.46 -8.22
CA LYS A 666 9.53 47.38 -9.16
C LYS A 666 9.26 46.77 -10.53
N ASN A 667 9.76 45.57 -10.79
CA ASN A 667 9.55 44.90 -12.07
C ASN A 667 8.11 44.40 -12.14
N LYS A 668 7.56 44.34 -13.36
CA LYS A 668 6.27 43.70 -13.58
C LYS A 668 6.37 42.23 -13.17
N PHE A 669 5.41 41.76 -12.39
CA PHE A 669 5.38 40.41 -11.88
C PHE A 669 4.32 39.58 -12.61
N TYR A 670 4.68 38.35 -12.98
CA TYR A 670 3.81 37.38 -13.61
C TYR A 670 3.92 36.02 -12.93
N ILE A 671 2.79 35.36 -12.73
CA ILE A 671 2.73 34.01 -12.17
C ILE A 671 2.49 33.02 -13.31
N THR A 672 3.31 31.99 -13.40
CA THR A 672 3.21 30.98 -14.47
C THR A 672 3.42 29.59 -13.89
N GLY A 673 3.02 28.58 -14.64
CA GLY A 673 3.13 27.19 -14.24
C GLY A 673 2.10 26.35 -14.97
N GLU A 674 2.00 25.09 -14.57
CA GLU A 674 1.19 24.13 -15.29
C GLU A 674 0.60 23.00 -14.44
N SER A 675 -0.30 22.22 -15.05
CA SER A 675 -0.90 21.05 -14.42
C SER A 675 -1.68 21.43 -13.15
N TYR A 676 -1.38 20.81 -12.01
CA TYR A 676 -1.98 21.17 -10.73
C TYR A 676 -1.70 22.63 -10.30
N ALA A 677 -0.72 23.31 -10.90
CA ALA A 677 -0.55 24.75 -10.69
C ALA A 677 -1.76 25.58 -11.19
N GLY A 678 -2.69 24.99 -11.95
CA GLY A 678 -4.02 25.57 -12.17
C GLY A 678 -4.81 25.85 -10.88
N HIS A 679 -4.48 25.20 -9.76
CA HIS A 679 -4.97 25.54 -8.42
C HIS A 679 -4.09 26.62 -7.75
N PHE A 680 -2.77 26.44 -7.79
CA PHE A 680 -1.82 27.34 -7.11
C PHE A 680 -1.83 28.77 -7.66
N ILE A 681 -1.89 28.90 -8.99
CA ILE A 681 -1.72 30.17 -9.69
C ILE A 681 -2.88 31.14 -9.43
N PRO A 682 -4.17 30.76 -9.58
CA PRO A 682 -5.28 31.65 -9.22
C PRO A 682 -5.29 32.00 -7.73
N ALA A 683 -4.97 31.04 -6.85
CA ALA A 683 -4.92 31.27 -5.41
C ALA A 683 -3.84 32.30 -5.03
N LEU A 684 -2.62 32.15 -5.55
CA LEU A 684 -1.53 33.11 -5.33
C LEU A 684 -1.84 34.48 -5.95
N ALA A 685 -2.41 34.52 -7.16
CA ALA A 685 -2.81 35.77 -7.80
C ALA A 685 -3.84 36.53 -6.95
N ALA A 686 -4.85 35.82 -6.44
CA ALA A 686 -5.85 36.38 -5.53
C ALA A 686 -5.22 36.88 -4.22
N ARG A 687 -4.32 36.09 -3.61
CA ARG A 687 -3.64 36.47 -2.36
C ARG A 687 -2.76 37.71 -2.51
N ILE A 688 -1.99 37.80 -3.60
CA ILE A 688 -1.18 38.99 -3.91
C ILE A 688 -2.09 40.20 -4.14
N HIS A 689 -3.15 40.02 -4.91
CA HIS A 689 -4.10 41.08 -5.22
C HIS A 689 -4.78 41.63 -3.94
N GLN A 690 -5.19 40.73 -3.04
CA GLN A 690 -5.71 41.09 -1.73
C GLN A 690 -4.67 41.85 -0.90
N GLY A 691 -3.44 41.34 -0.79
CA GLY A 691 -2.37 41.99 -0.04
C GLY A 691 -2.05 43.39 -0.58
N ASN A 692 -2.01 43.55 -1.90
CA ASN A 692 -1.83 44.84 -2.55
C ASN A 692 -2.96 45.84 -2.23
N LYS A 693 -4.22 45.40 -2.26
CA LYS A 693 -5.37 46.24 -1.89
C LYS A 693 -5.35 46.63 -0.42
N ALA A 694 -4.98 45.69 0.45
CA ALA A 694 -4.82 45.89 1.89
C ALA A 694 -3.55 46.68 2.26
N LYS A 695 -2.64 46.91 1.30
CA LYS A 695 -1.32 47.52 1.51
C LYS A 695 -0.46 46.72 2.51
N GLU A 696 -0.57 45.39 2.44
CA GLU A 696 0.27 44.46 3.18
C GLU A 696 1.68 44.43 2.56
N GLY A 697 2.70 44.71 3.37
CA GLY A 697 4.10 44.58 2.97
C GLY A 697 4.50 45.40 1.74
N ILE A 698 5.39 44.82 0.93
CA ILE A 698 5.84 45.36 -0.35
C ILE A 698 4.74 45.15 -1.39
N HIS A 699 4.39 46.22 -2.09
CA HIS A 699 3.48 46.15 -3.24
C HIS A 699 4.12 45.33 -4.37
N ILE A 700 3.51 44.21 -4.74
CA ILE A 700 3.97 43.36 -5.84
C ILE A 700 3.24 43.80 -7.11
N GLU A 701 3.98 44.21 -8.14
CA GLU A 701 3.43 44.71 -9.41
C GLU A 701 2.84 43.60 -10.30
N LEU A 702 1.87 42.83 -9.78
CA LEU A 702 1.18 41.75 -10.49
C LEU A 702 0.49 42.29 -11.75
N LYS A 703 0.92 41.83 -12.93
CA LYS A 703 0.36 42.23 -14.23
C LYS A 703 -0.41 41.13 -14.95
N GLY A 704 -0.26 39.89 -14.51
CA GLY A 704 -0.99 38.77 -15.09
C GLY A 704 -0.50 37.42 -14.59
N PHE A 705 -1.23 36.37 -14.95
CA PHE A 705 -0.81 35.00 -14.75
C PHE A 705 -1.15 34.12 -15.95
N ALA A 706 -0.34 33.08 -16.17
CA ALA A 706 -0.53 32.10 -17.23
C ALA A 706 -0.62 30.68 -16.68
N ILE A 707 -1.63 29.92 -17.10
CA ILE A 707 -1.85 28.53 -16.70
C ILE A 707 -1.66 27.66 -17.95
N GLY A 708 -0.61 26.84 -17.95
CA GLY A 708 -0.37 25.83 -18.98
C GLY A 708 -1.05 24.53 -18.60
N ASN A 709 -1.80 23.91 -19.52
CA ASN A 709 -2.33 22.56 -19.35
C ASN A 709 -2.86 22.31 -17.92
N GLY A 710 -3.69 23.23 -17.42
CA GLY A 710 -3.98 23.31 -15.99
C GLY A 710 -5.26 22.59 -15.59
N LEU A 711 -5.31 22.10 -14.34
CA LEU A 711 -6.54 21.75 -13.66
C LEU A 711 -6.97 22.96 -12.80
N THR A 712 -8.07 23.61 -13.18
CA THR A 712 -8.53 24.88 -12.57
C THR A 712 -10.02 24.85 -12.21
N ASN A 713 -10.84 24.24 -13.08
CA ASN A 713 -12.27 24.02 -12.83
C ASN A 713 -12.60 22.55 -13.13
N PRO A 714 -12.40 21.67 -12.13
CA PRO A 714 -12.59 20.23 -12.30
C PRO A 714 -14.01 19.87 -12.76
N GLU A 715 -15.04 20.59 -12.31
CA GLU A 715 -16.44 20.31 -12.71
C GLU A 715 -16.62 20.39 -14.24
N ILE A 716 -16.12 21.46 -14.86
CA ILE A 716 -16.22 21.65 -16.31
C ILE A 716 -15.22 20.76 -17.06
N GLN A 717 -14.01 20.63 -16.52
CA GLN A 717 -12.95 19.87 -17.18
C GLN A 717 -13.25 18.37 -17.22
N PHE A 718 -13.83 17.78 -16.17
CA PHE A 718 -14.15 16.34 -16.20
C PHE A 718 -15.17 15.96 -17.26
N ARG A 719 -16.14 16.84 -17.53
CA ARG A 719 -17.10 16.68 -18.64
C ARG A 719 -16.45 16.67 -20.03
N SER A 720 -15.24 17.21 -20.16
CA SER A 720 -14.55 17.27 -21.45
C SER A 720 -13.81 15.99 -21.82
N TYR A 721 -13.55 15.09 -20.87
CA TYR A 721 -12.72 13.91 -21.13
C TYR A 721 -13.31 12.97 -22.18
N THR A 722 -14.62 12.70 -22.10
CA THR A 722 -15.29 11.81 -23.05
C THR A 722 -15.37 12.45 -24.44
N ASP A 723 -15.69 13.74 -24.51
CA ASP A 723 -15.74 14.50 -25.77
C ASP A 723 -14.36 14.60 -26.43
N TYR A 724 -13.33 14.93 -25.66
CA TYR A 724 -11.95 14.98 -26.15
C TYR A 724 -11.49 13.60 -26.58
N ALA A 725 -11.77 12.55 -25.80
CA ALA A 725 -11.40 11.19 -26.16
C ALA A 725 -12.10 10.72 -27.45
N LEU A 726 -13.36 11.10 -27.68
CA LEU A 726 -14.04 10.85 -28.95
C LEU A 726 -13.40 11.64 -30.11
N GLU A 727 -13.12 12.93 -29.92
CA GLU A 727 -12.48 13.79 -30.93
C GLU A 727 -11.11 13.24 -31.35
N MET A 728 -10.33 12.81 -30.38
CA MET A 728 -8.98 12.25 -30.59
C MET A 728 -9.00 10.77 -30.96
N LYS A 729 -10.18 10.17 -31.14
CA LYS A 729 -10.38 8.76 -31.52
C LYS A 729 -9.81 7.74 -30.52
N LEU A 730 -9.75 8.12 -29.25
CA LEU A 730 -9.49 7.23 -28.12
C LEU A 730 -10.74 6.42 -27.74
N LEU A 731 -11.94 6.91 -28.07
CA LEU A 731 -13.19 6.18 -27.90
C LEU A 731 -13.90 6.04 -29.24
N ASN A 732 -14.54 4.89 -29.45
CA ASN A 732 -15.59 4.76 -30.47
C ASN A 732 -16.94 5.23 -29.89
N ASN A 733 -17.99 5.27 -30.73
CA ASN A 733 -19.30 5.76 -30.31
C ASN A 733 -19.93 4.92 -29.17
N ASP A 734 -19.72 3.61 -29.17
CA ASP A 734 -20.31 2.71 -28.18
C ASP A 734 -19.64 2.91 -26.81
N ASP A 735 -18.30 2.97 -26.79
CA ASP A 735 -17.53 3.25 -25.58
C ASP A 735 -17.83 4.66 -25.05
N TYR A 736 -17.90 5.66 -25.92
CA TYR A 736 -18.31 7.02 -25.56
C TYR A 736 -19.68 7.04 -24.88
N ASN A 737 -20.67 6.37 -25.48
CA ASN A 737 -22.02 6.28 -24.92
C ASN A 737 -22.02 5.56 -23.57
N TRP A 738 -21.24 4.49 -23.43
CA TRP A 738 -21.13 3.75 -22.18
C TRP A 738 -20.45 4.57 -21.07
N VAL A 739 -19.31 5.22 -21.35
CA VAL A 739 -18.59 6.05 -20.37
C VAL A 739 -19.47 7.23 -19.94
N ASN A 740 -20.15 7.90 -20.88
CA ASN A 740 -21.05 9.00 -20.57
C ASN A 740 -22.30 8.57 -19.78
N LYS A 741 -22.74 7.33 -19.94
CA LYS A 741 -23.90 6.82 -19.19
C LYS A 741 -23.52 6.31 -17.80
N MET A 742 -22.38 5.62 -17.69
CA MET A 742 -22.05 4.82 -16.50
C MET A 742 -21.04 5.51 -15.58
N LYS A 743 -20.11 6.33 -16.12
CA LYS A 743 -18.98 6.89 -15.35
C LYS A 743 -19.08 8.39 -15.18
N LEU A 744 -19.36 9.14 -16.25
CA LEU A 744 -19.39 10.61 -16.18
C LEU A 744 -20.36 11.15 -15.11
N PRO A 745 -21.63 10.69 -15.00
CA PRO A 745 -22.56 11.23 -14.02
C PRO A 745 -22.13 10.99 -12.57
N GLN A 746 -21.38 9.90 -12.31
CA GLN A 746 -20.84 9.61 -10.99
C GLN A 746 -19.78 10.64 -10.60
N CYS A 747 -18.85 10.95 -11.51
CA CYS A 747 -17.84 11.98 -11.29
C CYS A 747 -18.48 13.37 -11.13
N GLU A 748 -19.43 13.73 -11.99
CA GLU A 748 -20.13 15.01 -11.87
C GLU A 748 -20.82 15.20 -10.51
N GLN A 749 -21.50 14.15 -10.06
CA GLN A 749 -22.16 14.16 -8.75
C GLN A 749 -21.14 14.28 -7.62
N ALA A 750 -20.04 13.54 -7.69
CA ALA A 750 -19.02 13.58 -6.64
C ALA A 750 -18.31 14.95 -6.55
N VAL A 751 -18.04 15.62 -7.68
CA VAL A 751 -17.49 16.99 -7.68
C VAL A 751 -18.48 17.97 -7.06
N LYS A 752 -19.76 17.84 -7.39
CA LYS A 752 -20.81 18.68 -6.80
C LYS A 752 -20.92 18.47 -5.29
N GLU A 753 -20.83 17.23 -4.83
CA GLU A 753 -20.80 16.89 -3.41
C GLU A 753 -19.56 17.43 -2.71
N CYS A 754 -18.39 17.39 -3.34
CA CYS A 754 -17.18 18.06 -2.83
C CYS A 754 -17.42 19.55 -2.59
N GLY A 755 -17.94 20.26 -3.60
CA GLY A 755 -18.22 21.69 -3.48
C GLY A 755 -19.26 22.04 -2.40
N THR A 756 -20.13 21.09 -2.04
CA THR A 756 -21.20 21.28 -1.04
C THR A 756 -20.76 20.88 0.37
N TYR A 757 -20.09 19.74 0.52
CA TYR A 757 -19.84 19.09 1.80
C TYR A 757 -18.36 19.10 2.23
N GLY A 758 -17.43 19.41 1.32
CA GLY A 758 -15.99 19.49 1.60
C GLY A 758 -15.37 18.17 2.10
N GLY A 759 -14.14 18.25 2.61
CA GLY A 759 -13.46 17.18 3.33
C GLY A 759 -13.53 15.80 2.65
N LYS A 760 -14.21 14.84 3.31
CA LYS A 760 -14.35 13.46 2.81
C LYS A 760 -15.03 13.39 1.44
N ALA A 761 -15.99 14.27 1.14
CA ALA A 761 -16.66 14.30 -0.16
C ALA A 761 -15.68 14.69 -1.28
N CYS A 762 -14.73 15.60 -1.01
CA CYS A 762 -13.67 15.93 -1.96
C CYS A 762 -12.69 14.77 -2.17
N ASN A 763 -12.39 14.01 -1.12
CA ASN A 763 -11.59 12.79 -1.26
C ASN A 763 -12.34 11.71 -2.08
N THR A 764 -13.65 11.55 -1.89
CA THR A 764 -14.47 10.65 -2.74
C THR A 764 -14.48 11.13 -4.19
N SER A 765 -14.66 12.44 -4.42
CA SER A 765 -14.65 13.03 -5.76
C SER A 765 -13.37 12.77 -6.51
N TYR A 766 -12.23 12.83 -5.82
CA TYR A 766 -10.94 12.47 -6.40
C TYR A 766 -11.01 11.06 -7.00
N TYR A 767 -11.30 10.04 -6.19
CA TYR A 767 -11.34 8.65 -6.62
C TYR A 767 -12.38 8.38 -7.73
N THR A 768 -13.58 8.93 -7.58
CA THR A 768 -14.65 8.73 -8.57
C THR A 768 -14.30 9.36 -9.92
N CYS A 769 -13.67 10.54 -9.93
CA CYS A 769 -13.29 11.21 -11.17
C CYS A 769 -12.00 10.67 -11.79
N THR A 770 -11.05 10.18 -10.99
CA THR A 770 -9.88 9.47 -11.51
C THR A 770 -10.29 8.19 -12.24
N GLU A 771 -11.34 7.51 -11.78
CA GLU A 771 -11.88 6.34 -12.47
C GLU A 771 -12.51 6.66 -13.83
N LEU A 772 -13.07 7.87 -14.02
CA LEU A 772 -13.64 8.30 -15.30
C LEU A 772 -12.58 8.29 -16.40
N PHE A 773 -11.48 9.02 -16.21
CA PHE A 773 -10.43 9.09 -17.23
C PHE A 773 -9.52 7.86 -17.21
N GLY A 774 -9.36 7.20 -16.05
CA GLY A 774 -8.65 5.92 -15.95
C GLY A 774 -9.32 4.82 -16.78
N GLN A 775 -10.65 4.79 -16.84
CA GLN A 775 -11.39 3.88 -17.70
C GLN A 775 -11.12 4.12 -19.20
N ILE A 776 -10.99 5.37 -19.62
CA ILE A 776 -10.64 5.73 -20.99
C ILE A 776 -9.22 5.28 -21.32
N LEU A 777 -8.28 5.48 -20.39
CA LEU A 777 -6.89 5.04 -20.57
C LEU A 777 -6.76 3.51 -20.61
N ARG A 778 -7.56 2.77 -19.83
CA ARG A 778 -7.64 1.29 -19.90
C ARG A 778 -8.07 0.79 -21.27
N MET A 779 -9.03 1.47 -21.91
CA MET A 779 -9.47 1.17 -23.28
C MET A 779 -8.38 1.46 -24.31
N ASN A 780 -7.34 2.22 -23.93
CA ASN A 780 -6.26 2.69 -24.78
C ASN A 780 -4.87 2.34 -24.18
N ALA A 781 -4.69 1.08 -23.79
CA ALA A 781 -3.52 0.63 -23.06
C ALA A 781 -2.18 1.03 -23.74
N GLY A 782 -1.27 1.62 -22.96
CA GLY A 782 0.08 1.99 -23.39
C GLY A 782 0.22 3.39 -24.00
N ILE A 783 -0.86 4.17 -24.11
CA ILE A 783 -0.80 5.59 -24.51
C ILE A 783 -0.23 6.43 -23.36
N ASN A 784 0.63 7.40 -23.68
CA ASN A 784 1.10 8.39 -22.72
C ASN A 784 -0.03 9.43 -22.48
N PRO A 785 -0.57 9.56 -21.25
CA PRO A 785 -1.67 10.50 -20.97
C PRO A 785 -1.25 11.98 -21.07
N TYR A 786 0.05 12.26 -21.04
CA TYR A 786 0.59 13.60 -21.22
C TYR A 786 0.85 13.96 -22.69
N ASP A 787 0.87 12.99 -23.60
CA ASP A 787 0.92 13.22 -25.04
C ASP A 787 0.42 11.97 -25.75
N ILE A 788 -0.83 11.99 -26.19
CA ILE A 788 -1.50 10.79 -26.73
C ILE A 788 -0.90 10.28 -28.04
N ARG A 789 0.03 11.02 -28.64
CA ARG A 789 0.80 10.58 -29.82
C ARG A 789 1.95 9.64 -29.43
N LYS A 790 2.37 9.68 -28.17
CA LYS A 790 3.51 8.93 -27.63
C LYS A 790 3.01 7.71 -26.86
N LYS A 791 3.85 6.68 -26.79
CA LYS A 791 3.64 5.53 -25.89
C LYS A 791 4.32 5.79 -24.55
N CYS A 792 3.74 5.27 -23.48
CA CYS A 792 4.44 5.19 -22.20
C CYS A 792 5.41 3.99 -22.29
N MET A 793 6.73 4.24 -22.31
CA MET A 793 7.75 3.25 -22.71
C MET A 793 8.38 2.46 -21.55
N THR A 794 8.10 2.83 -20.30
CA THR A 794 8.80 2.32 -19.12
C THR A 794 7.91 1.40 -18.28
N THR A 795 8.48 0.31 -17.77
CA THR A 795 7.92 -0.47 -16.65
C THR A 795 8.11 0.25 -15.31
N ASP A 796 8.89 1.34 -15.31
CA ASP A 796 9.13 2.22 -14.17
C ASP A 796 8.24 3.47 -14.25
N SER A 797 7.67 3.77 -13.09
CA SER A 797 6.74 4.81 -12.61
C SER A 797 6.45 6.16 -13.34
N ASP A 798 7.05 6.53 -14.47
CA ASP A 798 6.79 7.83 -15.15
C ASP A 798 6.73 7.72 -16.70
N CYS A 799 5.73 8.34 -17.35
CA CYS A 799 5.65 8.37 -18.83
C CYS A 799 6.63 9.36 -19.50
N TYR A 800 7.44 10.06 -18.71
CA TYR A 800 8.62 10.82 -19.13
C TYR A 800 9.83 10.37 -18.30
N ASP A 801 11.00 10.21 -18.93
CA ASP A 801 12.22 9.83 -18.23
C ASP A 801 12.92 11.06 -17.64
N PHE A 802 12.76 11.25 -16.33
CA PHE A 802 13.44 12.30 -15.56
C PHE A 802 14.73 11.81 -14.87
N SER A 803 15.16 10.58 -15.11
CA SER A 803 16.27 9.95 -14.37
C SER A 803 17.59 10.71 -14.51
N THR A 804 17.85 11.30 -15.67
CA THR A 804 19.04 12.12 -15.92
C THR A 804 19.08 13.36 -15.03
N MET A 805 17.94 14.01 -14.82
CA MET A 805 17.83 15.16 -13.90
C MET A 805 17.98 14.72 -12.45
N VAL A 806 17.29 13.65 -12.04
CA VAL A 806 17.40 13.11 -10.68
C VAL A 806 18.84 12.74 -10.36
N LYS A 807 19.56 12.11 -11.29
CA LYS A 807 21.00 11.84 -11.15
C LYS A 807 21.82 13.13 -11.02
N PHE A 808 21.63 14.08 -11.94
CA PHE A 808 22.35 15.35 -11.94
C PHE A 808 22.17 16.14 -10.64
N LEU A 809 20.94 16.27 -10.15
CA LEU A 809 20.62 17.05 -8.96
C LEU A 809 21.10 16.39 -7.66
N ASN A 810 21.32 15.08 -7.66
CA ASN A 810 21.85 14.34 -6.51
C ASN A 810 23.38 14.24 -6.48
N GLU A 811 24.08 14.63 -7.56
CA GLU A 811 25.54 14.76 -7.56
C GLU A 811 26.00 15.66 -6.40
N GLU A 812 26.98 15.19 -5.63
CA GLU A 812 27.46 15.89 -4.43
C GLU A 812 27.92 17.32 -4.76
N LEU A 813 28.62 17.49 -5.88
CA LEU A 813 29.08 18.81 -6.33
C LEU A 813 27.91 19.74 -6.67
N VAL A 814 26.82 19.22 -7.24
CA VAL A 814 25.62 20.00 -7.56
C VAL A 814 24.88 20.39 -6.29
N ARG A 815 24.67 19.45 -5.37
CA ARG A 815 24.04 19.74 -4.06
C ARG A 815 24.85 20.75 -3.25
N ASN A 816 26.17 20.62 -3.25
CA ASN A 816 27.07 21.60 -2.62
C ASN A 816 26.99 22.96 -3.31
N ALA A 817 26.94 23.01 -4.64
CA ALA A 817 26.78 24.26 -5.38
C ALA A 817 25.44 24.95 -5.08
N LEU A 818 24.35 24.19 -4.95
CA LEU A 818 23.01 24.71 -4.62
C LEU A 818 22.83 25.02 -3.12
N GLY A 819 23.62 24.39 -2.25
CA GLY A 819 23.56 24.61 -0.79
C GLY A 819 22.39 23.91 -0.13
N VAL A 820 21.98 22.79 -0.70
CA VAL A 820 20.86 21.95 -0.23
C VAL A 820 21.33 20.87 0.75
N GLY A 821 22.62 20.86 1.11
CA GLY A 821 23.20 19.92 2.06
C GLY A 821 23.00 18.46 1.63
N ASN A 822 22.58 17.62 2.58
CA ASN A 822 22.35 16.19 2.35
C ASN A 822 20.94 15.84 1.87
N ILE A 823 20.13 16.83 1.48
CA ILE A 823 18.79 16.57 0.95
C ILE A 823 18.91 15.79 -0.37
N THR A 824 18.14 14.73 -0.49
CA THR A 824 18.04 13.93 -1.72
C THR A 824 16.95 14.52 -2.59
N PHE A 825 17.28 14.85 -3.84
CA PHE A 825 16.28 15.30 -4.79
C PHE A 825 15.44 14.11 -5.26
N VAL A 826 14.12 14.28 -5.23
CA VAL A 826 13.13 13.40 -5.87
C VAL A 826 12.28 14.26 -6.79
N SER A 827 11.88 13.74 -7.95
CA SER A 827 11.18 14.53 -8.98
C SER A 827 9.86 15.07 -8.45
N CYS A 828 9.12 14.25 -7.70
CA CYS A 828 7.83 14.62 -7.17
C CYS A 828 7.51 13.82 -5.89
N SER A 829 6.74 14.41 -4.98
CA SER A 829 6.50 13.89 -3.62
C SER A 829 5.12 13.26 -3.44
N GLY A 830 5.09 11.95 -3.18
CA GLY A 830 3.85 11.22 -2.89
C GLY A 830 3.10 11.73 -1.65
N PRO A 831 3.79 12.03 -0.52
CA PRO A 831 3.14 12.58 0.67
C PRO A 831 2.50 13.96 0.47
N VAL A 832 3.13 14.84 -0.33
CA VAL A 832 2.50 16.12 -0.72
C VAL A 832 1.26 15.87 -1.57
N TYR A 833 1.36 14.93 -2.51
CA TYR A 833 0.22 14.53 -3.33
C TYR A 833 -0.97 14.06 -2.49
N GLU A 834 -0.71 13.14 -1.55
CA GLU A 834 -1.72 12.58 -0.64
C GLU A 834 -2.39 13.64 0.24
N ALA A 835 -1.61 14.61 0.71
CA ALA A 835 -2.08 15.72 1.55
C ALA A 835 -3.03 16.66 0.81
N MET A 836 -2.84 16.83 -0.51
CA MET A 836 -3.59 17.77 -1.34
C MET A 836 -4.83 17.15 -2.02
N ARG A 837 -5.15 15.88 -1.80
CA ARG A 837 -6.30 15.22 -2.47
C ARG A 837 -7.64 15.88 -2.21
N THR A 838 -7.85 16.43 -1.01
CA THR A 838 -9.10 17.14 -0.68
C THR A 838 -9.23 18.50 -1.35
N ASP A 839 -8.15 19.01 -1.94
CA ASP A 839 -8.10 20.25 -2.69
C ASP A 839 -8.43 20.05 -4.19
N TRP A 840 -8.15 18.85 -4.72
CA TRP A 840 -8.17 18.51 -6.15
C TRP A 840 -9.48 18.81 -6.90
N ALA A 841 -10.62 18.67 -6.23
CA ALA A 841 -11.94 18.85 -6.85
C ALA A 841 -12.48 20.28 -6.66
N LYS A 842 -11.73 21.19 -6.04
CA LYS A 842 -12.17 22.58 -5.84
C LYS A 842 -12.13 23.37 -7.14
N ASN A 843 -13.05 24.32 -7.26
CA ASN A 843 -13.12 25.23 -8.40
C ASN A 843 -12.37 26.53 -8.10
N LEU A 844 -11.20 26.71 -8.70
CA LEU A 844 -10.35 27.90 -8.51
C LEU A 844 -10.55 28.96 -9.59
N ALA A 845 -11.38 28.68 -10.59
CA ALA A 845 -11.79 29.67 -11.57
C ALA A 845 -12.65 30.78 -10.95
N VAL A 846 -13.31 30.54 -9.80
CA VAL A 846 -14.22 31.50 -9.13
C VAL A 846 -13.52 32.79 -8.70
N GLY A 847 -12.22 32.75 -8.43
CA GLY A 847 -11.43 33.93 -8.05
C GLY A 847 -10.97 34.79 -9.23
N ILE A 848 -11.03 34.26 -10.45
CA ILE A 848 -10.47 34.89 -11.65
C ILE A 848 -11.25 36.13 -12.12
N PRO A 849 -12.60 36.16 -12.13
CA PRO A 849 -13.36 37.33 -12.56
C PRO A 849 -12.94 38.64 -11.88
N ALA A 850 -12.77 38.63 -10.56
CA ALA A 850 -12.34 39.83 -9.82
C ALA A 850 -10.96 40.35 -10.30
N LEU A 851 -10.05 39.45 -10.68
CA LEU A 851 -8.74 39.81 -11.21
C LEU A 851 -8.86 40.38 -12.64
N LEU A 852 -9.76 39.84 -13.46
CA LEU A 852 -10.03 40.36 -14.81
C LEU A 852 -10.61 41.77 -14.76
N GLU A 853 -11.53 42.07 -13.85
CA GLU A 853 -12.11 43.41 -13.67
C GLU A 853 -11.04 44.45 -13.31
N ASP A 854 -10.04 44.06 -12.53
CA ASP A 854 -8.90 44.92 -12.16
C ASP A 854 -7.79 44.91 -13.23
N GLY A 855 -8.05 44.34 -14.41
CA GLY A 855 -7.18 44.39 -15.58
C GLY A 855 -5.96 43.46 -15.52
N ILE A 856 -5.95 42.51 -14.57
CA ILE A 856 -4.91 41.48 -14.49
C ILE A 856 -5.06 40.53 -15.67
N LYS A 857 -4.01 40.37 -16.47
CA LYS A 857 -4.05 39.53 -17.66
C LYS A 857 -4.09 38.05 -17.30
N VAL A 858 -4.92 37.29 -17.98
CA VAL A 858 -5.02 35.83 -17.81
C VAL A 858 -4.77 35.17 -19.15
N LEU A 859 -3.75 34.31 -19.20
CA LEU A 859 -3.51 33.41 -20.31
C LEU A 859 -3.76 31.98 -19.85
N VAL A 860 -4.63 31.26 -20.54
CA VAL A 860 -4.72 29.81 -20.41
C VAL A 860 -4.23 29.24 -21.73
N TYR A 861 -3.24 28.37 -21.67
CA TYR A 861 -2.74 27.68 -22.85
C TYR A 861 -2.75 26.18 -22.62
N ALA A 862 -3.03 25.41 -23.66
CA ALA A 862 -3.09 23.95 -23.56
C ALA A 862 -2.57 23.31 -24.84
N GLY A 863 -1.71 22.31 -24.69
CA GLY A 863 -1.26 21.48 -25.79
C GLY A 863 -2.41 20.69 -26.40
N GLU A 864 -2.39 20.57 -27.73
CA GLU A 864 -3.41 19.88 -28.50
C GLU A 864 -3.56 18.39 -28.16
N TYR A 865 -2.49 17.73 -27.72
CA TYR A 865 -2.42 16.28 -27.50
C TYR A 865 -2.33 15.86 -26.03
N ASP A 866 -2.47 16.80 -25.09
CA ASP A 866 -2.57 16.48 -23.67
C ASP A 866 -3.94 15.91 -23.34
N PHE A 867 -3.99 14.71 -22.76
CA PHE A 867 -5.25 14.13 -22.30
C PHE A 867 -5.59 14.54 -20.86
N MET A 868 -4.58 14.65 -19.99
CA MET A 868 -4.75 14.93 -18.57
C MET A 868 -5.35 16.29 -18.27
N CYS A 869 -4.90 17.31 -18.98
CA CYS A 869 -5.45 18.66 -18.85
C CYS A 869 -5.85 19.19 -20.21
N ASN A 870 -6.66 18.39 -20.91
CA ASN A 870 -6.98 18.57 -22.31
C ASN A 870 -7.47 20.00 -22.65
N TRP A 871 -7.12 20.42 -23.86
CA TRP A 871 -7.40 21.78 -24.34
C TRP A 871 -8.90 22.08 -24.40
N LEU A 872 -9.75 21.06 -24.61
CA LEU A 872 -11.19 21.23 -24.72
C LEU A 872 -11.79 21.64 -23.37
N GLY A 873 -11.43 20.94 -22.29
CA GLY A 873 -11.81 21.30 -20.93
C GLY A 873 -11.30 22.67 -20.53
N ASN A 874 -10.03 22.96 -20.83
CA ASN A 874 -9.43 24.27 -20.56
C ASN A 874 -10.15 25.41 -21.32
N SER A 875 -10.51 25.18 -22.59
CA SER A 875 -11.29 26.14 -23.38
C SER A 875 -12.69 26.34 -22.79
N ARG A 876 -13.37 25.26 -22.36
CA ARG A 876 -14.75 25.31 -21.85
C ARG A 876 -14.86 26.10 -20.55
N TRP A 877 -13.97 25.88 -19.58
CA TRP A 877 -14.07 26.62 -18.32
C TRP A 877 -13.72 28.09 -18.50
N VAL A 878 -12.77 28.43 -19.38
CA VAL A 878 -12.45 29.82 -19.72
C VAL A 878 -13.66 30.51 -20.37
N GLN A 879 -14.38 29.81 -21.25
CA GLN A 879 -15.61 30.33 -21.86
C GLN A 879 -16.75 30.50 -20.84
N ALA A 880 -16.80 29.66 -19.82
CA ALA A 880 -17.82 29.69 -18.77
C ALA A 880 -17.56 30.73 -17.65
N LEU A 881 -16.43 31.46 -17.70
CA LEU A 881 -16.15 32.51 -16.72
C LEU A 881 -17.20 33.62 -16.80
N GLU A 882 -17.80 33.95 -15.66
CA GLU A 882 -18.73 35.07 -15.53
C GLU A 882 -17.98 36.35 -15.16
N TRP A 883 -17.85 37.27 -16.12
CA TRP A 883 -17.19 38.58 -15.93
C TRP A 883 -17.71 39.60 -16.95
N SER A 884 -17.38 40.88 -16.78
CA SER A 884 -17.93 41.99 -17.57
C SER A 884 -17.66 41.88 -19.08
N GLY A 885 -16.58 41.21 -19.47
CA GLY A 885 -16.18 40.98 -20.86
C GLY A 885 -16.61 39.64 -21.47
N GLN A 886 -17.42 38.82 -20.77
CA GLN A 886 -17.77 37.46 -21.21
C GLN A 886 -18.42 37.45 -22.60
N LYS A 887 -19.46 38.27 -22.84
CA LYS A 887 -20.18 38.30 -24.13
C LYS A 887 -19.26 38.67 -25.30
N GLN A 888 -18.32 39.58 -25.07
CA GLN A 888 -17.37 40.01 -26.07
C GLN A 888 -16.27 38.98 -26.29
N TYR A 889 -15.87 38.25 -25.23
CA TYR A 889 -15.00 37.09 -25.35
C TYR A 889 -15.67 36.00 -26.20
N GLU A 890 -16.90 35.64 -25.89
CA GLU A 890 -17.71 34.67 -26.66
C GLU A 890 -17.84 35.07 -28.12
N ALA A 891 -18.11 36.35 -28.40
CA ALA A 891 -18.21 36.90 -29.75
C ALA A 891 -16.87 37.05 -30.49
N SER A 892 -15.73 36.97 -29.78
CA SER A 892 -14.42 37.13 -30.41
C SER A 892 -14.07 35.92 -31.28
N PRO A 893 -13.51 36.12 -32.49
CA PRO A 893 -13.14 35.03 -33.36
C PRO A 893 -11.93 34.26 -32.80
N THR A 894 -11.90 32.96 -33.05
CA THR A 894 -10.67 32.17 -32.93
C THR A 894 -9.77 32.49 -34.11
N VAL A 895 -8.52 32.89 -33.86
CA VAL A 895 -7.56 33.27 -34.89
C VAL A 895 -6.26 32.46 -34.79
N PRO A 896 -5.54 32.23 -35.91
CA PRO A 896 -4.25 31.56 -35.88
C PRO A 896 -3.20 32.31 -35.05
N PHE A 897 -2.52 31.59 -34.15
CA PHE A 897 -1.29 32.04 -33.52
C PHE A 897 -0.10 31.64 -34.40
N VAL A 898 0.52 32.62 -35.06
CA VAL A 898 1.60 32.36 -36.04
C VAL A 898 2.98 32.64 -35.43
N VAL A 899 3.88 31.65 -35.52
CA VAL A 899 5.30 31.75 -35.15
C VAL A 899 6.13 31.36 -36.36
N ASP A 900 7.09 32.19 -36.73
CA ASP A 900 8.00 31.98 -37.87
C ASP A 900 7.32 31.63 -39.20
N GLY A 901 6.13 32.18 -39.42
CA GLY A 901 5.35 31.98 -40.64
C GLY A 901 4.46 30.73 -40.64
N ALA A 902 4.53 29.88 -39.62
CA ALA A 902 3.69 28.71 -39.44
C ALA A 902 2.62 28.95 -38.37
N GLU A 903 1.43 28.37 -38.57
CA GLU A 903 0.40 28.34 -37.52
C GLU A 903 0.86 27.39 -36.39
N ALA A 904 1.13 27.97 -35.23
CA ALA A 904 1.61 27.27 -34.04
C ALA A 904 0.49 27.03 -33.02
N GLY A 905 -0.73 27.51 -33.28
CA GLY A 905 -1.86 27.38 -32.37
C GLY A 905 -3.09 28.15 -32.82
N LEU A 906 -4.16 28.01 -32.05
CA LEU A 906 -5.41 28.74 -32.22
C LEU A 906 -5.70 29.53 -30.95
N LEU A 907 -5.85 30.85 -31.09
CA LEU A 907 -6.04 31.74 -29.95
C LEU A 907 -7.41 32.42 -30.02
N LYS A 908 -8.03 32.60 -28.86
CA LYS A 908 -9.24 33.40 -28.67
C LYS A 908 -8.99 34.36 -27.51
N SER A 909 -9.28 35.65 -27.70
CA SER A 909 -8.87 36.69 -26.76
C SER A 909 -9.86 37.85 -26.75
N HIS A 910 -10.18 38.35 -25.56
CA HIS A 910 -10.88 39.60 -25.37
C HIS A 910 -10.41 40.27 -24.08
N GLY A 911 -10.06 41.55 -24.17
CA GLY A 911 -9.56 42.31 -23.02
C GLY A 911 -8.37 41.62 -22.34
N PRO A 912 -8.40 41.39 -21.01
CA PRO A 912 -7.33 40.72 -20.28
C PRO A 912 -7.33 39.19 -20.42
N LEU A 913 -8.38 38.56 -20.94
CA LEU A 913 -8.54 37.10 -20.99
C LEU A 913 -8.12 36.54 -22.36
N THR A 914 -7.29 35.50 -22.36
CA THR A 914 -6.86 34.80 -23.57
C THR A 914 -6.79 33.29 -23.34
N PHE A 915 -7.37 32.52 -24.27
CA PHE A 915 -7.11 31.08 -24.41
C PHE A 915 -6.28 30.81 -25.66
N LEU A 916 -5.32 29.89 -25.57
CA LEU A 916 -4.48 29.44 -26.68
C LEU A 916 -4.37 27.92 -26.70
N LYS A 917 -4.93 27.27 -27.72
CA LYS A 917 -4.59 25.88 -28.05
C LYS A 917 -3.26 25.87 -28.80
N VAL A 918 -2.25 25.18 -28.29
CA VAL A 918 -0.93 25.06 -28.91
C VAL A 918 -0.89 23.80 -29.75
N ARG A 919 -0.61 23.93 -31.05
CA ARG A 919 -0.54 22.80 -31.98
C ARG A 919 0.67 21.94 -31.66
N ASP A 920 0.55 20.65 -31.96
CA ASP A 920 1.65 19.68 -31.89
C ASP A 920 2.37 19.58 -30.53
N ALA A 921 1.70 19.95 -29.44
CA ALA A 921 2.22 19.87 -28.08
C ALA A 921 1.34 18.98 -27.18
N GLY A 922 1.97 18.29 -26.23
CA GLY A 922 1.33 17.57 -25.12
C GLY A 922 1.23 18.43 -23.87
N HIS A 923 1.44 17.81 -22.70
CA HIS A 923 1.30 18.43 -21.39
C HIS A 923 2.36 19.51 -21.14
N LEU A 924 3.63 19.17 -21.42
CA LEU A 924 4.78 20.04 -21.25
C LEU A 924 4.99 20.89 -22.51
N VAL A 925 4.13 21.88 -22.73
CA VAL A 925 4.16 22.70 -23.96
C VAL A 925 5.54 23.33 -24.26
N PRO A 926 6.28 23.89 -23.29
CA PRO A 926 7.62 24.40 -23.56
C PRO A 926 8.63 23.32 -23.94
N MET A 927 8.44 22.06 -23.54
CA MET A 927 9.27 20.93 -23.97
C MET A 927 9.00 20.57 -25.43
N ASP A 928 7.73 20.42 -25.82
CA ASP A 928 7.37 19.99 -27.19
C ASP A 928 7.52 21.12 -28.21
N GLN A 929 7.25 22.36 -27.81
CA GLN A 929 7.23 23.55 -28.69
C GLN A 929 8.01 24.74 -28.08
N PRO A 930 9.32 24.61 -27.82
CA PRO A 930 10.10 25.57 -27.04
C PRO A 930 10.13 26.99 -27.62
N ASN A 931 10.33 27.11 -28.94
CA ASN A 931 10.29 28.41 -29.62
C ASN A 931 8.89 29.04 -29.55
N VAL A 932 7.83 28.25 -29.78
CA VAL A 932 6.44 28.73 -29.72
C VAL A 932 6.12 29.22 -28.31
N SER A 933 6.52 28.47 -27.29
CA SER A 933 6.35 28.80 -25.87
C SER A 933 7.05 30.12 -25.50
N LEU A 934 8.31 30.31 -25.89
CA LEU A 934 9.02 31.57 -25.65
C LEU A 934 8.35 32.75 -26.37
N GLN A 935 7.90 32.55 -27.61
CA GLN A 935 7.21 33.59 -28.38
C GLN A 935 5.85 33.93 -27.77
N MET A 936 5.12 32.93 -27.27
CA MET A 936 3.87 33.08 -26.53
C MET A 936 4.08 33.97 -25.31
N LEU A 937 4.97 33.59 -24.38
CA LEU A 937 5.25 34.37 -23.17
C LEU A 937 5.64 35.82 -23.52
N ARG A 938 6.63 35.97 -24.40
CA ARG A 938 7.17 37.28 -24.80
C ARG A 938 6.11 38.20 -25.39
N ARG A 939 5.21 37.66 -26.23
CA ARG A 939 4.14 38.44 -26.86
C ARG A 939 2.99 38.71 -25.89
N TRP A 940 2.66 37.76 -25.02
CA TRP A 940 1.62 37.90 -23.99
C TRP A 940 1.93 39.02 -23.00
N MET A 941 3.12 38.99 -22.38
CA MET A 941 3.56 40.03 -21.43
C MET A 941 3.51 41.42 -22.07
N LYS A 942 3.87 41.51 -23.36
CA LYS A 942 3.84 42.75 -24.17
C LYS A 942 2.45 43.15 -24.67
N GLY A 943 1.40 42.34 -24.47
CA GLY A 943 0.04 42.60 -24.98
C GLY A 943 -0.04 42.56 -26.51
N LYS A 944 0.70 41.65 -27.15
CA LYS A 944 0.86 41.55 -28.62
C LYS A 944 0.57 40.15 -29.15
N LEU A 945 -0.11 39.28 -28.39
CA LEU A 945 -0.38 37.89 -28.80
C LEU A 945 -1.13 37.81 -30.14
N THR A 946 -2.09 38.72 -30.35
CA THR A 946 -2.94 38.80 -31.54
C THR A 946 -2.30 39.53 -32.73
N LYS A 947 -1.11 40.14 -32.57
CA LYS A 947 -0.47 40.94 -33.63
C LYS A 947 0.53 40.09 -34.43
N SER A 948 0.10 39.60 -35.59
CA SER A 948 1.01 39.09 -36.63
C SER A 948 1.93 40.24 -37.09
N LYS A 949 3.24 40.12 -36.86
CA LYS A 949 4.22 40.94 -37.56
C LYS A 949 4.84 40.09 -38.66
N ALA A 950 4.23 40.12 -39.84
CA ALA A 950 4.95 39.83 -41.07
C ALA A 950 6.05 40.91 -41.25
N LYS A 951 7.30 40.57 -40.93
CA LYS A 951 8.46 41.30 -41.46
C LYS A 951 9.40 40.28 -42.08
N HIS A 952 9.27 40.11 -43.39
CA HIS A 952 10.39 39.69 -44.23
C HIS A 952 11.59 40.60 -43.91
N ARG A 953 12.61 40.04 -43.27
CA ARG A 953 13.97 40.56 -43.37
C ARG A 953 14.70 39.64 -44.33
N GLY A 954 15.12 40.21 -45.46
CA GLY A 954 15.92 39.53 -46.47
C GLY A 954 17.22 38.99 -45.90
N SER A 955 17.69 37.95 -46.55
CA SER A 955 18.92 37.20 -46.33
C SER A 955 20.13 38.11 -46.07
N PRO A 956 21.00 37.81 -45.09
CA PRO A 956 22.36 38.32 -45.10
C PRO A 956 23.20 37.51 -46.10
N LYS A 957 23.94 38.21 -46.96
CA LYS A 957 25.13 37.69 -47.63
C LYS A 957 26.28 37.59 -46.62
#